data_AF-A0A942PGR8-F1
#
_entry.id   AF-A0A942PGR8-F1
#
_cell.length_a   1.000
_cell.length_b   1.000
_cell.length_c   1.000
_cell.angle_alpha   90.00
_cell.angle_beta   90.00
_cell.angle_gamma   90.00
#
_symmetry.space_group_name_H-M   'P 1'
#
loop_
_entity.id
_entity.type
_entity.pdbx_description
1 polymer ?
#
loop_
_entity_poly.entity_id
_entity_poly.type
_entity_poly.pdbx_seq_one_letter_code
_entity_poly.pdbx_strand_id
1 'polypeptide(L)'
;MQTPPCLQRQKGSVILAIVAMFVVVAGYLLVKAFNDSGAARDKISDDALVKAKEALIGFAATYRDSPLHAGGPVFGYMLCPTGSPAGNTNGTAVAPCGAANVTQVGPLPWNTLGMPPLRDSSGECLWYAVSGTFKDSPSTGPTVSFPDSRMNWDTVGQLNVNDAAGNVLVTGAAVAIIAPRAPIGAQIRTPSGTTECRNNLSTANYLEGTDPIYAGVFPAALATSTLTMATSASIKLGTNNDRLIWITPAEIFNRVKRRADFVADINTMMNNLVTCMNGLAPSALPVASAGNKGMDNVGTVPCAPAAGTLKNMLDNWRDNLLYARPGGSITVNGATCNAVLIFGGERIGTQNRSTVAQKALATNYLEGVNLGFPTGTTYAGLAVYDNSQANIGRDVVRCITGNGAGGGPGTQVTFATDFNSFTTAGTGVTANSGTQSVTVAPSGGSNGGCFWYPTALPLNGKTLRAYYTFTFTTADTHALTGTGPDHGNGFSISFLRGDLGAPANCGTQNDMGALDASDPLGNISIFIETDVHQDNSDNDPVENHTAIMTDGNFNHPAGSMTTACNGTARGCRHMPANKFEESPIPLSHNQRVEIHTGYSDAACTVSGSGSYALIKTWVDCAACNDTSVDFVPTPTVVRCITLDPALNSLYFGFTGGFRTGGPSQGVVIQNLDLRTQ
;
A
#
# COMPACT_ATOMS: atom_id res chain seq x y z
N MET A 1 53.26 -98.33 -49.61
CA MET A 1 51.92 -98.48 -49.02
C MET A 1 51.58 -97.19 -48.29
N GLN A 2 50.45 -96.58 -48.65
CA GLN A 2 49.89 -95.35 -48.07
C GLN A 2 49.43 -95.56 -46.62
N THR A 3 49.61 -94.54 -45.78
CA THR A 3 48.91 -94.36 -44.49
C THR A 3 48.42 -92.90 -44.36
N PRO A 4 47.34 -92.65 -43.57
CA PRO A 4 46.28 -91.65 -43.85
C PRO A 4 46.50 -90.25 -43.21
N PRO A 5 45.67 -89.23 -43.54
CA PRO A 5 45.72 -87.89 -42.94
C PRO A 5 44.83 -87.74 -41.67
N CYS A 6 44.90 -86.54 -41.06
CA CYS A 6 44.03 -85.94 -40.01
C CYS A 6 44.48 -86.15 -38.54
N LEU A 7 44.47 -85.17 -37.61
CA LEU A 7 43.74 -83.90 -37.49
C LEU A 7 44.58 -82.79 -36.81
N GLN A 8 44.28 -81.54 -37.18
CA GLN A 8 44.83 -80.34 -36.53
C GLN A 8 44.42 -80.21 -35.05
N ARG A 9 45.39 -79.84 -34.22
CA ARG A 9 45.23 -79.56 -32.79
C ARG A 9 45.23 -78.06 -32.54
N GLN A 10 44.06 -77.43 -32.63
CA GLN A 10 43.71 -76.16 -31.97
C GLN A 10 42.23 -76.30 -31.56
N LYS A 11 41.76 -75.97 -30.35
CA LYS A 11 41.53 -74.60 -29.87
C LYS A 11 41.18 -74.64 -28.36
N GLY A 12 42.16 -74.78 -27.48
CA GLY A 12 41.96 -74.66 -26.03
C GLY A 12 41.98 -73.21 -25.53
N SER A 13 42.83 -72.36 -26.13
CA SER A 13 43.09 -71.00 -25.64
C SER A 13 42.05 -69.96 -26.09
N VAL A 14 41.37 -70.18 -27.21
CA VAL A 14 40.33 -69.27 -27.73
C VAL A 14 39.10 -69.27 -26.83
N ILE A 15 38.71 -70.44 -26.29
CA ILE A 15 37.59 -70.56 -25.36
C ILE A 15 37.92 -69.84 -24.04
N LEU A 16 39.14 -69.99 -23.52
CA LEU A 16 39.58 -69.29 -22.30
C LEU A 16 39.59 -67.76 -22.49
N ALA A 17 40.03 -67.26 -23.65
CA ALA A 17 40.00 -65.83 -23.95
C ALA A 17 38.57 -65.27 -24.07
N ILE A 18 37.65 -66.03 -24.70
CA ILE A 18 36.24 -65.65 -24.81
C ILE A 18 35.57 -65.65 -23.43
N VAL A 19 35.83 -66.68 -22.60
CA VAL A 19 35.29 -66.75 -21.23
C VAL A 19 35.83 -65.60 -20.37
N ALA A 20 37.12 -65.28 -20.46
CA ALA A 20 37.71 -64.16 -19.74
C ALA A 20 37.08 -62.81 -20.17
N MET A 21 36.87 -62.61 -21.48
CA MET A 21 36.19 -61.42 -22.00
C MET A 21 34.74 -61.36 -21.52
N PHE A 22 34.03 -62.49 -21.48
CA PHE A 22 32.65 -62.57 -21.00
C PHE A 22 32.56 -62.23 -19.51
N VAL A 23 33.51 -62.68 -18.69
CA VAL A 23 33.60 -62.34 -17.26
C VAL A 23 33.85 -60.85 -17.06
N VAL A 24 34.73 -60.24 -17.85
CA VAL A 24 35.00 -58.79 -17.77
C VAL A 24 33.80 -57.96 -18.20
N VAL A 25 33.13 -58.33 -19.30
CA VAL A 25 31.93 -57.63 -19.77
C VAL A 25 30.75 -57.83 -18.81
N ALA A 26 30.54 -59.04 -18.29
CA ALA A 26 29.52 -59.31 -17.29
C ALA A 26 29.80 -58.55 -15.99
N GLY A 27 31.06 -58.49 -15.55
CA GLY A 27 31.48 -57.69 -14.41
C GLY A 27 31.24 -56.20 -14.60
N TYR A 28 31.57 -55.66 -15.79
CA TYR A 28 31.30 -54.26 -16.14
C TYR A 28 29.80 -53.95 -16.17
N LEU A 29 28.98 -54.80 -16.80
CA LEU A 29 27.53 -54.63 -16.85
C LEU A 29 26.89 -54.74 -15.46
N LEU A 30 27.41 -55.61 -14.59
CA LEU A 30 26.96 -55.74 -13.21
C LEU A 30 27.29 -54.49 -12.38
N VAL A 31 28.53 -53.98 -12.49
CA VAL A 31 28.94 -52.72 -11.82
C VAL A 31 28.10 -51.55 -12.33
N LYS A 32 27.86 -51.48 -13.65
CA LYS A 32 26.99 -50.47 -14.24
C LYS A 32 25.57 -50.57 -13.71
N ALA A 33 24.98 -51.77 -13.67
CA ALA A 33 23.63 -51.98 -13.14
C ALA A 33 23.50 -51.59 -11.66
N PHE A 34 24.53 -51.85 -10.83
CA PHE A 34 24.53 -51.42 -9.42
C PHE A 34 24.65 -49.89 -9.27
N ASN A 35 25.48 -49.25 -10.09
CA ASN A 35 25.62 -47.80 -10.11
C ASN A 35 24.34 -47.11 -10.61
N ASP A 36 23.75 -47.61 -11.69
CA ASP A 36 22.49 -47.12 -12.25
C ASP A 36 21.34 -47.28 -11.24
N SER A 37 21.32 -48.37 -10.47
CA SER A 37 20.34 -48.60 -9.39
C SER A 37 20.55 -47.67 -8.19
N GLY A 38 21.79 -47.30 -7.87
CA GLY A 38 22.10 -46.27 -6.88
C GLY A 38 21.62 -44.89 -7.31
N ALA A 39 21.96 -44.49 -8.54
CA ALA A 39 21.55 -43.23 -9.14
C ALA A 39 20.01 -43.12 -9.28
N ALA A 40 19.33 -44.20 -9.65
CA ALA A 40 17.86 -44.23 -9.72
C ALA A 40 17.20 -44.04 -8.35
N ARG A 41 17.77 -44.64 -7.29
CA ARG A 41 17.27 -44.44 -5.92
C ARG A 41 17.49 -43.01 -5.44
N ASP A 42 18.69 -42.46 -5.66
CA ASP A 42 18.99 -41.07 -5.33
C ASP A 42 18.02 -40.10 -6.02
N LYS A 43 17.68 -40.37 -7.29
CA LYS A 43 16.68 -39.59 -8.04
C LYS A 43 15.29 -39.60 -7.40
N ILE A 44 14.81 -40.73 -6.89
CA ILE A 44 13.49 -40.80 -6.22
C ILE A 44 13.47 -39.89 -4.98
N SER A 45 14.52 -39.97 -4.16
CA SER A 45 14.66 -39.13 -2.97
C SER A 45 14.77 -37.65 -3.34
N ASP A 46 15.56 -37.31 -4.37
CA ASP A 46 15.69 -35.93 -4.86
C ASP A 46 14.37 -35.37 -5.38
N ASP A 47 13.63 -36.16 -6.17
CA ASP A 47 12.34 -35.74 -6.71
C ASP A 47 11.32 -35.47 -5.58
N ALA A 48 11.35 -36.25 -4.49
CA ALA A 48 10.53 -36.02 -3.30
C ALA A 48 10.95 -34.75 -2.54
N LEU A 49 12.26 -34.57 -2.31
CA LEU A 49 12.83 -33.40 -1.65
C LEU A 49 12.51 -32.09 -2.41
N VAL A 50 12.65 -32.09 -3.74
CA VAL A 50 12.34 -30.92 -4.58
C VAL A 50 10.85 -30.57 -4.54
N LYS A 51 9.96 -31.56 -4.57
CA LYS A 51 8.51 -31.33 -4.44
C LYS A 51 8.15 -30.69 -3.10
N ALA A 52 8.71 -31.20 -2.00
CA ALA A 52 8.51 -30.62 -0.67
C ALA A 52 9.04 -29.17 -0.60
N LYS A 53 10.23 -28.94 -1.14
CA LYS A 53 10.86 -27.61 -1.20
C LYS A 53 9.98 -26.59 -1.93
N GLU A 54 9.49 -26.93 -3.11
CA GLU A 54 8.63 -26.03 -3.90
C GLU A 54 7.31 -25.71 -3.19
N ALA A 55 6.69 -26.69 -2.54
CA ALA A 55 5.47 -26.47 -1.78
C ALA A 55 5.68 -25.55 -0.57
N LEU A 56 6.78 -25.71 0.15
CA LEU A 56 7.15 -24.85 1.28
C LEU A 56 7.48 -23.41 0.84
N ILE A 57 8.19 -23.22 -0.28
CA ILE A 57 8.42 -21.89 -0.87
C ILE A 57 7.08 -21.25 -1.29
N GLY A 58 6.18 -22.04 -1.89
CA GLY A 58 4.82 -21.61 -2.21
C GLY A 58 4.06 -21.14 -0.98
N PHE A 59 4.04 -21.95 0.08
CA PHE A 59 3.42 -21.63 1.35
C PHE A 59 3.96 -20.32 1.95
N ALA A 60 5.28 -20.15 2.04
CA ALA A 60 5.89 -18.94 2.58
C ALA A 60 5.53 -17.69 1.76
N ALA A 61 5.41 -17.82 0.44
CA ALA A 61 5.02 -16.76 -0.47
C ALA A 61 3.53 -16.43 -0.46
N THR A 62 2.67 -17.29 0.12
CA THR A 62 1.23 -17.06 0.29
C THR A 62 0.82 -16.99 1.77
N TYR A 63 1.77 -17.04 2.71
CA TYR A 63 1.49 -17.08 4.14
C TYR A 63 0.57 -15.94 4.57
N ARG A 64 0.84 -14.73 4.07
CA ARG A 64 0.04 -13.52 4.32
C ARG A 64 -1.41 -13.63 3.87
N ASP A 65 -1.69 -14.43 2.84
CA ASP A 65 -2.98 -14.47 2.17
C ASP A 65 -4.02 -15.31 2.93
N SER A 66 -3.59 -16.05 3.96
CA SER A 66 -4.46 -16.91 4.76
C SER A 66 -5.13 -16.13 5.91
N PRO A 67 -6.47 -16.22 6.05
CA PRO A 67 -7.19 -15.60 7.16
C PRO A 67 -6.90 -16.26 8.52
N LEU A 68 -6.22 -17.42 8.54
CA LEU A 68 -5.90 -18.18 9.75
C LEU A 68 -4.69 -17.65 10.53
N HIS A 69 -3.90 -16.74 9.96
CA HIS A 69 -2.64 -16.25 10.56
C HIS A 69 -2.82 -14.92 11.32
N ALA A 70 -3.71 -14.92 12.32
CA ALA A 70 -4.00 -13.74 13.13
C ALA A 70 -2.75 -13.23 13.88
N GLY A 71 -2.37 -11.96 13.68
CA GLY A 71 -1.37 -11.27 14.49
C GLY A 71 -0.02 -10.88 13.84
N GLY A 72 0.23 -11.18 12.56
CA GLY A 72 1.46 -10.71 11.89
C GLY A 72 1.57 -10.98 10.38
N PRO A 73 0.58 -10.65 9.54
CA PRO A 73 0.53 -11.07 8.14
C PRO A 73 1.56 -10.33 7.27
N VAL A 74 2.76 -10.91 7.16
CA VAL A 74 3.73 -10.68 6.08
C VAL A 74 4.17 -12.02 5.49
N PHE A 75 4.74 -11.99 4.29
CA PHE A 75 5.29 -13.19 3.66
C PHE A 75 6.51 -13.72 4.41
N GLY A 76 6.83 -14.99 4.20
CA GLY A 76 8.11 -15.58 4.57
C GLY A 76 8.09 -16.54 5.76
N TYR A 77 7.04 -16.51 6.58
CA TYR A 77 6.88 -17.49 7.65
C TYR A 77 6.65 -18.91 7.11
N MET A 78 7.11 -19.87 7.90
CA MET A 78 7.16 -21.29 7.59
C MET A 78 6.35 -22.11 8.60
N LEU A 79 5.75 -23.19 8.14
CA LEU A 79 4.95 -24.09 8.98
C LEU A 79 5.77 -24.67 10.13
N CYS A 80 5.11 -24.88 11.26
CA CYS A 80 5.57 -25.85 12.25
C CYS A 80 5.60 -27.29 11.70
N PRO A 81 6.50 -28.17 12.19
CA PRO A 81 6.47 -29.59 11.85
C PRO A 81 5.15 -30.27 12.29
N THR A 82 4.95 -31.52 11.83
CA THR A 82 3.83 -32.34 12.32
C THR A 82 4.02 -32.69 13.80
N GLY A 83 2.96 -32.57 14.60
CA GLY A 83 2.99 -32.79 16.06
C GLY A 83 2.73 -34.23 16.53
N SER A 84 2.73 -34.39 17.87
CA SER A 84 2.64 -35.66 18.64
C SER A 84 1.25 -36.38 18.55
N PRO A 85 1.15 -37.70 18.89
CA PRO A 85 0.01 -38.59 18.57
C PRO A 85 -1.35 -38.30 19.23
N ALA A 86 -1.49 -37.30 20.10
CA ALA A 86 -2.68 -37.11 20.93
C ALA A 86 -3.94 -36.64 20.15
N GLY A 87 -3.82 -36.37 18.86
CA GLY A 87 -4.94 -36.09 17.96
C GLY A 87 -4.67 -36.66 16.57
N ASN A 88 -5.73 -37.03 15.83
CA ASN A 88 -5.65 -37.51 14.44
C ASN A 88 -5.29 -36.39 13.45
N THR A 89 -4.11 -35.81 13.62
CA THR A 89 -3.52 -34.67 12.89
C THR A 89 -2.44 -35.14 11.90
N ASN A 90 -2.74 -36.17 11.12
CA ASN A 90 -1.72 -36.84 10.32
C ASN A 90 -1.21 -35.94 9.18
N GLY A 91 0.11 -35.73 9.13
CA GLY A 91 0.74 -34.78 8.22
C GLY A 91 0.32 -33.32 8.42
N THR A 92 -0.34 -32.98 9.53
CA THR A 92 -0.84 -31.63 9.81
C THR A 92 0.19 -30.87 10.66
N ALA A 93 0.55 -29.66 10.24
CA ALA A 93 1.37 -28.75 11.02
C ALA A 93 0.71 -28.45 12.38
N VAL A 94 1.48 -28.51 13.47
CA VAL A 94 0.97 -28.24 14.81
C VAL A 94 1.65 -27.00 15.39
N ALA A 95 0.89 -25.91 15.44
CA ALA A 95 1.25 -24.65 16.06
C ALA A 95 0.65 -24.54 17.48
N PRO A 96 1.36 -23.96 18.46
CA PRO A 96 2.76 -23.55 18.42
C PRO A 96 3.74 -24.73 18.47
N CYS A 97 4.90 -24.61 17.82
CA CYS A 97 6.00 -25.56 17.92
C CYS A 97 7.19 -24.96 18.69
N GLY A 98 7.42 -25.47 19.91
CA GLY A 98 8.50 -25.03 20.78
C GLY A 98 8.42 -23.55 21.21
N ALA A 99 9.50 -23.02 21.76
CA ALA A 99 9.59 -21.63 22.22
C ALA A 99 10.03 -20.67 21.10
N ALA A 100 9.65 -19.40 21.17
CA ALA A 100 10.05 -18.35 20.21
C ALA A 100 11.55 -18.36 19.88
N ASN A 101 11.91 -18.15 18.60
CA ASN A 101 13.30 -18.15 18.11
C ASN A 101 14.10 -19.45 18.35
N VAL A 102 13.45 -20.57 18.68
CA VAL A 102 14.08 -21.89 18.79
C VAL A 102 13.74 -22.76 17.57
N THR A 103 14.77 -23.27 16.90
CA THR A 103 14.66 -24.26 15.81
C THR A 103 13.88 -25.49 16.23
N GLN A 104 13.05 -26.02 15.33
CA GLN A 104 12.26 -27.23 15.56
C GLN A 104 12.49 -28.24 14.42
N VAL A 105 12.40 -29.53 14.74
CA VAL A 105 12.50 -30.62 13.76
C VAL A 105 11.38 -31.64 14.01
N GLY A 106 10.82 -32.16 12.93
CA GLY A 106 9.77 -33.18 12.97
C GLY A 106 9.42 -33.67 11.57
N PRO A 107 8.41 -34.54 11.42
CA PRO A 107 7.93 -34.95 10.11
C PRO A 107 7.37 -33.78 9.30
N LEU A 108 7.57 -33.82 7.98
CA LEU A 108 7.04 -32.84 7.04
C LEU A 108 5.50 -32.75 7.13
N PRO A 109 4.91 -31.54 7.29
CA PRO A 109 3.46 -31.36 7.35
C PRO A 109 2.80 -31.39 5.95
N TRP A 110 2.90 -32.54 5.27
CA TRP A 110 2.41 -32.73 3.90
C TRP A 110 0.91 -32.46 3.72
N ASN A 111 0.09 -32.77 4.73
CA ASN A 111 -1.36 -32.60 4.68
C ASN A 111 -1.74 -31.11 4.73
N THR A 112 -1.07 -30.34 5.60
CA THR A 112 -1.23 -28.87 5.63
C THR A 112 -0.76 -28.21 4.34
N LEU A 113 0.25 -28.78 3.69
CA LEU A 113 0.71 -28.33 2.36
C LEU A 113 -0.22 -28.75 1.21
N GLY A 114 -1.29 -29.51 1.47
CA GLY A 114 -2.21 -30.00 0.45
C GLY A 114 -1.57 -31.01 -0.51
N MET A 115 -0.54 -31.73 -0.06
CA MET A 115 0.20 -32.70 -0.85
C MET A 115 -0.10 -34.13 -0.40
N PRO A 116 0.07 -35.15 -1.24
CA PRO A 116 0.19 -36.52 -0.74
C PRO A 116 1.48 -36.69 0.08
N PRO A 117 1.54 -37.68 0.98
CA PRO A 117 2.74 -38.00 1.73
C PRO A 117 3.91 -38.30 0.79
N LEU A 118 4.99 -37.52 0.92
CA LEU A 118 6.20 -37.67 0.12
C LEU A 118 7.15 -38.67 0.80
N ARG A 119 7.66 -39.62 0.02
CA ARG A 119 8.53 -40.70 0.48
C ARG A 119 9.82 -40.75 -0.32
N ASP A 120 10.90 -41.12 0.35
CA ASP A 120 12.20 -41.32 -0.28
C ASP A 120 12.33 -42.70 -0.95
N SER A 121 13.51 -42.99 -1.49
CA SER A 121 13.80 -44.25 -2.19
C SER A 121 13.62 -45.53 -1.36
N SER A 122 13.56 -45.40 -0.04
CA SER A 122 13.42 -46.51 0.92
C SER A 122 11.99 -46.58 1.46
N GLY A 123 11.08 -45.74 0.95
CA GLY A 123 9.70 -45.66 1.39
C GLY A 123 9.51 -44.82 2.65
N GLU A 124 10.52 -44.10 3.12
CA GLU A 124 10.46 -43.35 4.38
C GLU A 124 9.96 -41.93 4.15
N CYS A 125 9.21 -41.39 5.12
CA CYS A 125 8.65 -40.06 5.00
C CYS A 125 9.71 -38.99 5.29
N LEU A 126 9.54 -37.83 4.63
CA LEU A 126 10.47 -36.72 4.78
C LEU A 126 10.37 -36.07 6.18
N TRP A 127 11.53 -35.71 6.72
CA TRP A 127 11.67 -34.88 7.91
C TRP A 127 11.90 -33.43 7.51
N TYR A 128 11.59 -32.53 8.42
CA TYR A 128 11.55 -31.10 8.21
C TYR A 128 12.05 -30.38 9.46
N ALA A 129 13.09 -29.57 9.28
CA ALA A 129 13.63 -28.66 10.29
C ALA A 129 13.35 -27.21 9.89
N VAL A 130 12.82 -26.42 10.81
CA VAL A 130 12.48 -25.01 10.63
C VAL A 130 13.23 -24.15 11.62
N SER A 131 13.85 -23.07 11.12
CA SER A 131 14.51 -22.07 11.94
C SER A 131 13.49 -21.37 12.85
N GLY A 132 13.88 -21.11 14.09
CA GLY A 132 13.07 -20.38 15.04
C GLY A 132 12.74 -18.94 14.61
N THR A 133 13.59 -18.31 13.78
CA THR A 133 13.33 -16.99 13.17
C THR A 133 12.33 -17.02 12.01
N PHE A 134 12.02 -18.22 11.48
CA PHE A 134 11.13 -18.39 10.32
C PHE A 134 9.82 -19.10 10.65
N LYS A 135 9.69 -19.76 11.80
CA LYS A 135 8.45 -20.47 12.14
C LYS A 135 7.27 -19.51 12.39
N ASP A 136 6.09 -19.96 12.01
CA ASP A 136 4.84 -19.24 12.13
C ASP A 136 4.29 -19.14 13.56
N SER A 137 4.60 -20.10 14.45
CA SER A 137 4.07 -20.12 15.80
C SER A 137 4.97 -20.78 16.86
N PRO A 138 5.30 -20.10 17.97
CA PRO A 138 5.02 -18.68 18.20
C PRO A 138 5.89 -17.83 17.27
N SER A 139 5.26 -16.99 16.44
CA SER A 139 5.98 -15.95 15.71
C SER A 139 6.46 -14.92 16.72
N THR A 140 7.69 -14.43 16.55
CA THR A 140 8.23 -13.43 17.47
C THR A 140 7.76 -12.03 17.20
N GLY A 141 7.15 -11.79 16.03
CA GLY A 141 6.58 -10.52 15.60
C GLY A 141 7.57 -9.35 15.71
N PRO A 142 7.30 -8.21 15.09
CA PRO A 142 8.10 -7.02 15.33
C PRO A 142 7.71 -6.41 16.68
N THR A 143 8.18 -6.98 17.80
CA THR A 143 8.18 -6.26 19.07
C THR A 143 9.32 -5.25 19.06
N VAL A 144 9.05 -4.01 19.48
CA VAL A 144 10.05 -2.92 19.49
C VAL A 144 11.32 -3.26 20.27
N SER A 145 11.26 -4.27 21.14
CA SER A 145 12.33 -4.77 22.00
C SER A 145 13.30 -5.79 21.36
N PHE A 146 12.99 -6.35 20.18
CA PHE A 146 13.90 -7.28 19.49
C PHE A 146 14.09 -6.92 18.02
N PRO A 147 15.19 -6.23 17.63
CA PRO A 147 15.42 -5.87 16.22
C PRO A 147 15.58 -7.07 15.27
N ASP A 148 15.87 -8.28 15.77
CA ASP A 148 16.04 -9.49 14.93
C ASP A 148 14.77 -10.34 14.76
N SER A 149 13.61 -9.88 15.25
CA SER A 149 12.33 -10.59 15.12
C SER A 149 11.50 -10.16 13.91
N ARG A 150 12.08 -9.36 13.00
CA ARG A 150 11.42 -8.87 11.78
C ARG A 150 11.54 -9.90 10.66
N MET A 151 10.46 -10.07 9.89
CA MET A 151 10.39 -10.99 8.74
C MET A 151 10.51 -10.21 7.42
N ASN A 152 11.70 -10.21 6.82
CA ASN A 152 12.02 -9.60 5.55
C ASN A 152 13.18 -10.36 4.85
N TRP A 153 13.65 -9.88 3.70
CA TRP A 153 14.71 -10.57 2.95
C TRP A 153 16.08 -10.62 3.65
N ASP A 154 16.27 -9.85 4.73
CA ASP A 154 17.47 -9.81 5.58
C ASP A 154 17.26 -10.60 6.89
N THR A 155 16.16 -11.34 7.05
CA THR A 155 15.97 -12.29 8.15
C THR A 155 16.95 -13.45 7.99
N VAL A 156 17.70 -13.74 9.05
CA VAL A 156 18.74 -14.78 9.05
C VAL A 156 18.15 -16.08 9.61
N GLY A 157 18.39 -17.19 8.91
CA GLY A 157 18.02 -18.52 9.39
C GLY A 157 18.96 -19.04 10.47
N GLN A 158 18.55 -20.10 11.16
CA GLN A 158 19.27 -20.71 12.28
C GLN A 158 19.77 -22.12 11.96
N LEU A 159 19.72 -22.53 10.69
CA LEU A 159 20.15 -23.85 10.24
C LEU A 159 21.42 -23.72 9.39
N ASN A 160 22.47 -24.40 9.82
CA ASN A 160 23.60 -24.73 8.97
C ASN A 160 23.44 -26.16 8.45
N VAL A 161 23.96 -26.43 7.26
CA VAL A 161 24.09 -27.79 6.75
C VAL A 161 25.55 -28.01 6.40
N ASN A 162 26.13 -29.04 7.00
CA ASN A 162 27.45 -29.55 6.66
C ASN A 162 27.30 -30.92 6.01
N ASP A 163 28.28 -31.35 5.23
CA ASP A 163 28.40 -32.76 4.88
C ASP A 163 29.04 -33.57 6.02
N ALA A 164 28.97 -34.89 5.94
CA ALA A 164 29.54 -35.79 6.94
C ALA A 164 31.08 -35.75 7.00
N ALA A 165 31.75 -35.05 6.08
CA ALA A 165 33.18 -34.76 6.15
C ALA A 165 33.49 -33.43 6.88
N GLY A 166 32.46 -32.68 7.27
CA GLY A 166 32.56 -31.40 7.98
C GLY A 166 32.61 -30.19 7.05
N ASN A 167 32.44 -30.35 5.74
CA ASN A 167 32.40 -29.22 4.82
C ASN A 167 31.05 -28.49 4.95
N VAL A 168 31.10 -27.16 5.05
CA VAL A 168 29.88 -26.33 5.12
C VAL A 168 29.25 -26.24 3.74
N LEU A 169 27.98 -26.65 3.63
CA LEU A 169 27.19 -26.59 2.39
C LEU A 169 26.29 -25.34 2.35
N VAL A 170 25.70 -24.97 3.48
CA VAL A 170 24.94 -23.71 3.63
C VAL A 170 24.98 -23.22 5.08
N THR A 171 24.92 -21.91 5.25
CA THR A 171 24.74 -21.27 6.57
C THR A 171 23.48 -20.42 6.59
N GLY A 172 22.76 -20.42 7.71
CA GLY A 172 21.60 -19.57 7.91
C GLY A 172 20.41 -19.90 7.00
N ALA A 173 20.20 -21.17 6.67
CA ALA A 173 19.00 -21.64 5.99
C ALA A 173 17.77 -21.44 6.86
N ALA A 174 16.64 -21.10 6.24
CA ALA A 174 15.34 -20.97 6.91
C ALA A 174 14.77 -22.35 7.26
N VAL A 175 14.92 -23.31 6.34
CA VAL A 175 14.39 -24.67 6.44
C VAL A 175 15.41 -25.67 5.89
N ALA A 176 15.43 -26.88 6.45
CA ALA A 176 16.02 -28.06 5.83
C ALA A 176 14.99 -29.20 5.77
N ILE A 177 14.94 -29.90 4.65
CA ILE A 177 14.09 -31.07 4.41
C ILE A 177 15.02 -32.26 4.24
N ILE A 178 14.72 -33.35 4.94
CA ILE A 178 15.64 -34.46 5.16
C ILE A 178 14.94 -35.76 4.73
N ALA A 179 15.61 -36.53 3.87
CA ALA A 179 15.24 -37.88 3.47
C ALA A 179 16.15 -38.87 4.24
N PRO A 180 15.61 -39.60 5.23
CA PRO A 180 16.41 -40.46 6.12
C PRO A 180 16.91 -41.76 5.47
N ARG A 181 16.38 -42.13 4.30
CA ARG A 181 16.69 -43.35 3.55
C ARG A 181 16.56 -44.60 4.42
N ALA A 182 17.24 -45.71 4.10
CA ALA A 182 17.08 -46.97 4.81
C ALA A 182 17.62 -46.89 6.25
N PRO A 183 17.05 -47.61 7.22
CA PRO A 183 17.55 -47.61 8.58
C PRO A 183 19.00 -48.13 8.65
N ILE A 184 19.86 -47.42 9.39
CA ILE A 184 21.25 -47.83 9.65
C ILE A 184 21.52 -47.92 11.15
N GLY A 185 22.56 -48.67 11.53
CA GLY A 185 22.97 -48.81 12.91
C GLY A 185 21.87 -49.38 13.83
N ALA A 186 21.56 -48.65 14.91
CA ALA A 186 20.58 -49.04 15.91
C ALA A 186 19.19 -48.41 15.72
N GLN A 187 18.91 -47.84 14.53
CA GLN A 187 17.64 -47.19 14.26
C GLN A 187 16.47 -48.17 14.31
N ILE A 188 15.44 -47.84 15.11
CA ILE A 188 14.23 -48.65 15.25
C ILE A 188 13.03 -47.88 14.67
N ARG A 189 12.64 -48.29 13.47
CA ARG A 189 11.51 -47.73 12.72
C ARG A 189 10.36 -48.72 12.69
N THR A 190 9.77 -48.99 13.85
CA THR A 190 8.60 -49.88 13.94
C THR A 190 7.38 -49.21 13.28
N PRO A 191 6.67 -49.90 12.37
CA PRO A 191 5.40 -49.40 11.85
C PRO A 191 4.39 -49.36 12.99
N SER A 192 3.92 -48.17 13.37
CA SER A 192 2.74 -48.09 14.23
C SER A 192 1.50 -48.22 13.35
N GLY A 193 0.60 -49.14 13.69
CA GLY A 193 -0.59 -49.45 12.90
C GLY A 193 -1.37 -48.21 12.41
N THR A 194 -1.90 -48.36 11.20
CA THR A 194 -2.97 -47.57 10.54
C THR A 194 -2.75 -46.08 10.24
N THR A 195 -1.57 -45.48 10.44
CA THR A 195 -1.42 -44.03 10.23
C THR A 195 -0.20 -43.65 9.37
N GLU A 196 -0.47 -43.14 8.16
CA GLU A 196 0.48 -42.76 7.09
C GLU A 196 1.55 -41.75 7.58
N CYS A 197 2.85 -42.05 7.49
CA CYS A 197 3.93 -41.15 7.96
C CYS A 197 3.91 -40.77 9.46
N ARG A 198 3.31 -41.59 10.33
CA ARG A 198 3.18 -41.33 11.78
C ARG A 198 3.85 -42.40 12.65
N ASN A 199 5.02 -42.85 12.23
CA ASN A 199 5.83 -43.79 13.00
C ASN A 199 6.43 -43.12 14.25
N ASN A 200 7.29 -43.85 14.97
CA ASN A 200 8.20 -43.32 15.99
C ASN A 200 8.71 -41.91 15.63
N LEU A 201 8.42 -40.89 16.46
CA LEU A 201 8.77 -39.48 16.22
C LEU A 201 10.12 -39.09 16.84
N SER A 202 10.90 -40.06 17.31
CA SER A 202 12.25 -39.81 17.82
C SER A 202 13.20 -39.61 16.65
N THR A 203 13.76 -38.40 16.54
CA THR A 203 14.74 -38.01 15.50
C THR A 203 15.93 -38.98 15.41
N ALA A 204 16.43 -39.47 16.54
CA ALA A 204 17.53 -40.43 16.61
C ALA A 204 17.24 -41.77 15.90
N ASN A 205 15.98 -42.11 15.64
CA ASN A 205 15.60 -43.33 14.91
C ASN A 205 15.56 -43.14 13.38
N TYR A 206 15.82 -41.93 12.89
CA TYR A 206 15.75 -41.60 11.47
C TYR A 206 16.96 -40.84 10.96
N LEU A 207 17.51 -39.94 11.77
CA LEU A 207 18.46 -38.93 11.34
C LEU A 207 19.83 -39.14 11.99
N GLU A 208 20.90 -38.81 11.26
CA GLU A 208 22.28 -38.97 11.69
C GLU A 208 23.04 -37.65 11.78
N GLY A 209 23.72 -37.46 12.91
CA GLY A 209 24.61 -36.33 13.12
C GLY A 209 24.98 -36.17 14.59
N THR A 210 25.74 -35.13 14.88
CA THR A 210 26.26 -34.86 16.24
C THR A 210 25.55 -33.70 16.94
N ASP A 211 24.71 -32.95 16.23
CA ASP A 211 23.94 -31.86 16.81
C ASP A 211 22.91 -32.41 17.83
N PRO A 212 22.74 -31.77 19.00
CA PRO A 212 21.76 -32.20 20.00
C PRO A 212 20.33 -32.34 19.48
N ILE A 213 19.97 -31.65 18.39
CA ILE A 213 18.64 -31.74 17.77
C ILE A 213 18.29 -33.17 17.30
N TYR A 214 19.31 -33.97 16.95
CA TYR A 214 19.15 -35.39 16.59
C TYR A 214 18.81 -36.28 17.78
N ALA A 215 19.10 -35.84 19.00
CA ALA A 215 18.69 -36.49 20.24
C ALA A 215 17.38 -35.92 20.81
N GLY A 216 16.70 -35.04 20.07
CA GLY A 216 15.49 -34.35 20.54
C GLY A 216 15.77 -33.23 21.55
N VAL A 217 17.03 -32.78 21.65
CA VAL A 217 17.43 -31.66 22.51
C VAL A 217 17.47 -30.39 21.67
N PHE A 218 16.54 -29.47 21.91
CA PHE A 218 16.42 -28.25 21.13
C PHE A 218 17.39 -27.14 21.59
N PRO A 219 17.89 -26.31 20.65
CA PRO A 219 18.81 -25.23 20.99
C PRO A 219 18.17 -24.13 21.85
N ALA A 220 18.99 -23.28 22.46
CA ALA A 220 18.53 -22.02 23.05
C ALA A 220 17.99 -21.07 21.96
N ALA A 221 17.17 -20.10 22.34
CA ALA A 221 16.65 -19.09 21.42
C ALA A 221 17.79 -18.36 20.69
N LEU A 222 17.63 -18.15 19.38
CA LEU A 222 18.61 -17.55 18.47
C LEU A 222 19.90 -18.36 18.24
N ALA A 223 20.06 -19.53 18.85
CA ALA A 223 21.22 -20.38 18.57
C ALA A 223 21.07 -21.15 17.26
N THR A 224 22.20 -21.45 16.62
CA THR A 224 22.26 -22.15 15.33
C THR A 224 22.38 -23.67 15.56
N SER A 225 21.63 -24.46 14.80
CA SER A 225 21.79 -25.92 14.70
C SER A 225 22.49 -26.29 13.40
N THR A 226 23.33 -27.33 13.44
CA THR A 226 24.05 -27.83 12.27
C THR A 226 23.58 -29.22 11.89
N LEU A 227 22.92 -29.32 10.73
CA LEU A 227 22.48 -30.59 10.18
C LEU A 227 23.58 -31.21 9.32
N THR A 228 23.64 -32.54 9.27
CA THR A 228 24.67 -33.31 8.57
C THR A 228 24.08 -34.07 7.39
N MET A 229 24.59 -33.80 6.19
CA MET A 229 24.29 -34.54 4.96
C MET A 229 25.29 -35.67 4.74
N ALA A 230 24.81 -36.82 4.30
CA ALA A 230 25.66 -37.94 3.93
C ALA A 230 26.68 -37.60 2.83
N THR A 231 27.85 -38.22 2.91
CA THR A 231 28.82 -38.30 1.81
C THR A 231 28.86 -39.73 1.27
N SER A 232 29.44 -39.93 0.09
CA SER A 232 29.66 -41.31 -0.40
C SER A 232 30.51 -42.16 0.55
N ALA A 233 31.36 -41.54 1.37
CA ALA A 233 32.13 -42.23 2.39
C ALA A 233 31.27 -42.64 3.59
N SER A 234 30.44 -41.73 4.12
CA SER A 234 29.56 -42.05 5.27
C SER A 234 28.52 -43.11 4.93
N ILE A 235 27.99 -43.11 3.69
CA ILE A 235 27.06 -44.13 3.22
C ILE A 235 27.74 -45.51 3.19
N LYS A 236 28.96 -45.60 2.66
CA LYS A 236 29.72 -46.86 2.61
C LYS A 236 30.08 -47.38 4.00
N LEU A 237 30.36 -46.47 4.92
CA LEU A 237 30.67 -46.79 6.32
C LEU A 237 29.40 -47.09 7.15
N GLY A 238 28.21 -46.82 6.61
CA GLY A 238 26.96 -46.97 7.33
C GLY A 238 26.84 -46.03 8.54
N THR A 239 27.50 -44.86 8.50
CA THR A 239 27.53 -43.89 9.60
C THR A 239 26.55 -42.73 9.42
N ASN A 240 26.20 -42.39 8.18
CA ASN A 240 25.16 -41.43 7.82
C ASN A 240 24.74 -41.68 6.37
N ASN A 241 23.43 -41.78 6.14
CA ASN A 241 22.80 -41.88 4.82
C ASN A 241 21.74 -40.81 4.57
N ASP A 242 21.52 -39.87 5.49
CA ASP A 242 20.64 -38.72 5.32
C ASP A 242 20.94 -37.90 4.05
N ARG A 243 19.90 -37.62 3.28
CA ARG A 243 19.96 -36.69 2.14
C ARG A 243 19.14 -35.45 2.42
N LEU A 244 19.69 -34.28 2.16
CA LEU A 244 19.06 -33.01 2.53
C LEU A 244 18.86 -32.10 1.31
N ILE A 245 17.81 -31.31 1.36
CA ILE A 245 17.70 -30.07 0.58
C ILE A 245 17.29 -28.96 1.55
N TRP A 246 17.71 -27.71 1.30
CA TRP A 246 17.39 -26.58 2.17
C TRP A 246 16.73 -25.44 1.40
N ILE A 247 16.13 -24.53 2.16
CA ILE A 247 15.55 -23.28 1.67
C ILE A 247 16.26 -22.14 2.37
N THR A 248 16.89 -21.28 1.59
CA THR A 248 17.51 -20.04 2.07
C THR A 248 16.49 -18.91 2.16
N PRO A 249 16.72 -17.88 3.01
CA PRO A 249 15.93 -16.65 3.00
C PRO A 249 15.80 -16.03 1.60
N ALA A 250 16.90 -16.04 0.83
CA ALA A 250 16.91 -15.51 -0.54
C ALA A 250 15.93 -16.24 -1.46
N GLU A 251 15.81 -17.57 -1.38
CA GLU A 251 14.87 -18.33 -2.21
C GLU A 251 13.40 -17.99 -1.90
N ILE A 252 13.09 -17.79 -0.61
CA ILE A 252 11.76 -17.35 -0.17
C ILE A 252 11.43 -15.99 -0.77
N PHE A 253 12.30 -15.00 -0.52
CA PHE A 253 12.00 -13.63 -0.94
C PHE A 253 12.16 -13.42 -2.44
N ASN A 254 12.96 -14.22 -3.15
CA ASN A 254 12.95 -14.25 -4.61
C ASN A 254 11.60 -14.68 -5.19
N ARG A 255 10.85 -15.57 -4.51
CA ARG A 255 9.47 -15.89 -4.88
C ARG A 255 8.52 -14.74 -4.53
N VAL A 256 8.63 -14.19 -3.32
CA VAL A 256 7.76 -13.10 -2.83
C VAL A 256 7.84 -11.87 -3.74
N LYS A 257 9.05 -11.44 -4.09
CA LYS A 257 9.29 -10.24 -4.91
C LYS A 257 8.66 -10.33 -6.30
N ARG A 258 8.45 -11.54 -6.83
CA ARG A 258 7.82 -11.73 -8.16
C ARG A 258 6.31 -11.51 -8.14
N ARG A 259 5.69 -11.43 -6.96
CA ARG A 259 4.27 -11.12 -6.85
C ARG A 259 4.01 -9.65 -7.19
N ALA A 260 2.90 -9.37 -7.86
CA ALA A 260 2.53 -8.03 -8.28
C ALA A 260 2.21 -7.10 -7.09
N ASP A 261 1.68 -7.66 -5.99
CA ASP A 261 1.31 -6.92 -4.79
C ASP A 261 2.53 -6.46 -3.97
N PHE A 262 3.65 -7.18 -4.01
CA PHE A 262 4.83 -6.84 -3.21
C PHE A 262 5.39 -5.44 -3.51
N VAL A 263 5.58 -5.10 -4.78
CA VAL A 263 6.05 -3.77 -5.20
C VAL A 263 5.03 -2.69 -4.83
N ALA A 264 3.74 -2.99 -5.00
CA ALA A 264 2.66 -2.08 -4.64
C ALA A 264 2.63 -1.80 -3.13
N ASP A 265 2.87 -2.81 -2.30
CA ASP A 265 2.84 -2.68 -0.84
C ASP A 265 3.99 -1.81 -0.32
N ILE A 266 5.22 -2.02 -0.80
CA ILE A 266 6.39 -1.20 -0.43
C ILE A 266 6.16 0.26 -0.85
N ASN A 267 5.68 0.49 -2.07
CA ASN A 267 5.40 1.83 -2.56
C ASN A 267 4.24 2.49 -1.82
N THR A 268 3.17 1.76 -1.49
CA THR A 268 2.04 2.27 -0.71
C THR A 268 2.46 2.66 0.71
N MET A 269 3.31 1.84 1.36
CA MET A 269 3.90 2.16 2.66
C MET A 269 4.70 3.46 2.61
N MET A 270 5.61 3.59 1.64
CA MET A 270 6.41 4.81 1.46
C MET A 270 5.54 6.02 1.16
N ASN A 271 4.58 5.89 0.26
CA ASN A 271 3.69 6.98 -0.14
C ASN A 271 2.83 7.45 1.04
N ASN A 272 2.28 6.55 1.85
CA ASN A 272 1.46 6.94 3.00
C ASN A 272 2.27 7.69 4.07
N LEU A 273 3.51 7.24 4.34
CA LEU A 273 4.41 7.96 5.24
C LEU A 273 4.73 9.36 4.70
N VAL A 274 5.08 9.48 3.42
CA VAL A 274 5.42 10.76 2.78
C VAL A 274 4.21 11.70 2.73
N THR A 275 3.05 11.21 2.29
CA THR A 275 1.80 11.98 2.22
C THR A 275 1.42 12.51 3.60
N CYS A 276 1.45 11.66 4.63
CA CYS A 276 1.16 12.13 5.99
C CYS A 276 2.17 13.17 6.47
N MET A 277 3.48 12.91 6.31
CA MET A 277 4.51 13.86 6.75
C MET A 277 4.45 15.18 5.98
N ASN A 278 4.08 15.16 4.70
CA ASN A 278 3.85 16.38 3.92
C ASN A 278 2.58 17.14 4.36
N GLY A 279 1.64 16.46 5.05
CA GLY A 279 0.50 17.08 5.71
C GLY A 279 0.83 17.77 7.04
N LEU A 280 2.01 17.55 7.62
CA LEU A 280 2.49 18.21 8.84
C LEU A 280 3.19 19.52 8.49
N ALA A 281 3.12 20.55 9.34
CA ALA A 281 3.95 21.75 9.19
C ALA A 281 5.45 21.41 9.32
N PRO A 282 6.39 22.22 8.76
CA PRO A 282 7.80 21.84 8.77
C PRO A 282 8.33 21.68 10.20
N SER A 283 7.88 22.53 11.12
CA SER A 283 8.18 22.46 12.55
C SER A 283 7.71 21.16 13.21
N ALA A 284 6.59 20.60 12.75
CA ALA A 284 5.96 19.38 13.28
C ALA A 284 6.53 18.08 12.69
N LEU A 285 7.40 18.15 11.68
CA LEU A 285 8.10 16.97 11.18
C LEU A 285 8.97 16.34 12.29
N PRO A 286 9.09 15.00 12.35
CA PRO A 286 9.96 14.34 13.32
C PRO A 286 11.39 14.88 13.29
N VAL A 287 11.98 15.09 14.47
CA VAL A 287 13.39 15.49 14.59
C VAL A 287 14.30 14.31 14.27
N ALA A 288 15.49 14.58 13.71
CA ALA A 288 16.47 13.54 13.44
C ALA A 288 16.83 12.77 14.72
N SER A 289 17.00 11.45 14.58
CA SER A 289 17.38 10.53 15.67
C SER A 289 18.46 9.56 15.19
N ALA A 290 19.34 9.17 16.11
CA ALA A 290 20.30 8.08 15.88
C ALA A 290 19.66 6.69 16.05
N GLY A 291 18.53 6.59 16.73
CA GLY A 291 17.80 5.35 16.95
C GLY A 291 17.12 4.87 15.66
N ASN A 292 17.28 3.57 15.36
CA ASN A 292 16.65 2.91 14.21
C ASN A 292 16.72 3.73 12.90
N LYS A 293 17.88 4.36 12.63
CA LYS A 293 18.13 5.19 11.45
C LYS A 293 17.09 6.33 11.26
N GLY A 294 16.61 6.89 12.37
CA GLY A 294 15.65 8.01 12.43
C GLY A 294 14.17 7.60 12.40
N MET A 295 13.86 6.32 12.22
CA MET A 295 12.48 5.83 12.12
C MET A 295 11.76 5.68 13.47
N ASP A 296 12.48 5.74 14.59
CA ASP A 296 11.90 5.76 15.94
C ASP A 296 11.03 7.01 16.18
N ASN A 297 11.50 8.18 15.73
CA ASN A 297 10.75 9.44 15.82
C ASN A 297 9.65 9.58 14.76
N VAL A 298 9.70 8.82 13.66
CA VAL A 298 8.56 8.77 12.72
C VAL A 298 7.32 8.16 13.38
N GLY A 299 7.51 7.27 14.37
CA GLY A 299 6.42 6.72 15.18
C GLY A 299 5.79 7.71 16.18
N THR A 300 6.42 8.87 16.43
CA THR A 300 5.88 9.89 17.35
C THR A 300 4.90 10.84 16.67
N VAL A 301 4.78 10.80 15.35
CA VAL A 301 3.76 11.51 14.57
C VAL A 301 2.70 10.50 14.09
N PRO A 302 1.43 10.91 13.89
CA PRO A 302 0.33 10.01 13.53
C PRO A 302 0.39 9.53 12.06
N CYS A 303 1.60 9.33 11.52
CA CYS A 303 1.85 8.88 10.16
C CYS A 303 2.08 7.38 10.04
N ALA A 304 2.45 6.72 11.14
CA ALA A 304 2.52 5.27 11.17
C ALA A 304 1.10 4.69 11.25
N PRO A 305 0.70 3.76 10.36
CA PRO A 305 -0.61 3.12 10.44
C PRO A 305 -0.80 2.43 11.79
N ALA A 306 -1.98 2.55 12.41
CA ALA A 306 -2.22 1.94 13.73
C ALA A 306 -2.42 0.42 13.67
N ALA A 307 -2.91 -0.11 12.53
CA ALA A 307 -3.23 -1.53 12.35
C ALA A 307 -3.23 -1.94 10.86
N GLY A 308 -3.46 -3.24 10.60
CA GLY A 308 -3.66 -3.80 9.27
C GLY A 308 -2.38 -4.11 8.49
N THR A 309 -2.53 -4.52 7.23
CA THR A 309 -1.43 -4.96 6.34
C THR A 309 -0.29 -3.95 6.25
N LEU A 310 -0.63 -2.66 6.17
CA LEU A 310 0.37 -1.60 6.04
C LEU A 310 1.22 -1.42 7.31
N LYS A 311 0.61 -1.56 8.49
CA LYS A 311 1.35 -1.56 9.77
C LYS A 311 2.31 -2.75 9.83
N ASN A 312 1.85 -3.93 9.43
CA ASN A 312 2.70 -5.13 9.40
C ASN A 312 3.87 -4.98 8.42
N MET A 313 3.61 -4.38 7.25
CA MET A 313 4.67 -4.03 6.31
C MET A 313 5.66 -3.05 6.94
N LEU A 314 5.18 -1.94 7.50
CA LEU A 314 6.03 -0.95 8.17
C LEU A 314 6.92 -1.57 9.23
N ASP A 315 6.36 -2.42 10.10
CA ASP A 315 7.10 -3.00 11.21
C ASP A 315 8.18 -4.01 10.76
N ASN A 316 7.87 -4.86 9.76
CA ASN A 316 8.79 -5.88 9.27
C ASN A 316 9.86 -5.31 8.33
N TRP A 317 9.55 -4.25 7.60
CA TRP A 317 10.47 -3.57 6.69
C TRP A 317 11.16 -2.36 7.31
N ARG A 318 10.95 -2.12 8.60
CA ARG A 318 11.47 -0.96 9.32
C ARG A 318 13.00 -0.84 9.29
N ASP A 319 13.72 -1.96 9.12
CA ASP A 319 15.18 -1.92 9.00
C ASP A 319 15.66 -1.31 7.69
N ASN A 320 14.86 -1.41 6.63
CA ASN A 320 15.16 -0.83 5.33
C ASN A 320 14.80 0.66 5.25
N LEU A 321 14.05 1.18 6.23
CA LEU A 321 13.62 2.57 6.26
C LEU A 321 14.62 3.44 7.02
N LEU A 322 14.90 4.61 6.47
CA LEU A 322 15.77 5.62 7.03
C LEU A 322 15.11 6.99 6.88
N TYR A 323 15.11 7.77 7.95
CA TYR A 323 14.54 9.11 7.96
C TYR A 323 15.54 10.10 8.52
N ALA A 324 15.71 11.25 7.85
CA ALA A 324 16.49 12.35 8.36
C ALA A 324 15.81 13.69 8.08
N ARG A 325 15.93 14.60 9.06
CA ARG A 325 15.56 16.00 8.97
C ARG A 325 16.78 16.85 9.38
N PRO A 326 17.71 17.14 8.44
CA PRO A 326 18.82 18.04 8.73
C PRO A 326 18.31 19.43 9.11
N GLY A 327 19.10 20.21 9.86
CA GLY A 327 18.67 21.51 10.39
C GLY A 327 18.42 22.61 9.34
N GLY A 328 18.71 22.35 8.06
CA GLY A 328 18.44 23.24 6.94
C GLY A 328 17.81 22.48 5.77
N SER A 329 17.51 23.20 4.69
CA SER A 329 16.97 22.57 3.48
C SER A 329 17.98 21.60 2.86
N ILE A 330 17.45 20.52 2.30
CA ILE A 330 18.21 19.51 1.57
C ILE A 330 17.70 19.41 0.13
N THR A 331 18.52 18.84 -0.74
CA THR A 331 18.13 18.53 -2.11
C THR A 331 17.84 17.04 -2.25
N VAL A 332 16.63 16.67 -2.66
CA VAL A 332 16.25 15.28 -2.95
C VAL A 332 15.84 15.17 -4.41
N ASN A 333 16.57 14.40 -5.21
CA ASN A 333 16.34 14.28 -6.66
C ASN A 333 16.20 15.65 -7.38
N GLY A 334 16.97 16.65 -6.93
CA GLY A 334 16.93 18.02 -7.47
C GLY A 334 15.87 18.95 -6.86
N ALA A 335 14.94 18.44 -6.05
CA ALA A 335 13.92 19.24 -5.36
C ALA A 335 14.39 19.69 -3.97
N THR A 336 13.96 20.88 -3.53
CA THR A 336 14.21 21.39 -2.18
C THR A 336 13.25 20.78 -1.18
N CYS A 337 13.77 20.19 -0.10
CA CYS A 337 13.00 19.46 0.91
C CYS A 337 13.47 19.84 2.32
N ASN A 338 12.62 19.57 3.31
CA ASN A 338 12.93 19.74 4.74
C ASN A 338 13.39 18.43 5.40
N ALA A 339 12.98 17.29 4.85
CA ALA A 339 13.38 15.96 5.31
C ALA A 339 13.45 14.98 4.13
N VAL A 340 14.07 13.82 4.37
CA VAL A 340 14.18 12.72 3.43
C VAL A 340 13.71 11.42 4.08
N LEU A 341 12.96 10.62 3.33
CA LEU A 341 12.67 9.22 3.65
C LEU A 341 13.32 8.34 2.58
N ILE A 342 14.13 7.39 3.03
CA ILE A 342 14.85 6.45 2.17
C ILE A 342 14.40 5.04 2.50
N PHE A 343 14.18 4.24 1.47
CA PHE A 343 14.09 2.79 1.58
C PHE A 343 15.30 2.18 0.88
N GLY A 344 16.16 1.52 1.65
CA GLY A 344 17.34 0.81 1.15
C GLY A 344 16.94 -0.50 0.51
N GLY A 345 17.40 -0.71 -0.73
CA GLY A 345 17.12 -1.90 -1.52
C GLY A 345 17.77 -3.17 -0.98
N GLU A 346 17.80 -4.20 -1.82
CA GLU A 346 18.54 -5.43 -1.50
C GLU A 346 20.04 -5.16 -1.32
N ARG A 347 20.68 -6.03 -0.53
CA ARG A 347 22.12 -5.93 -0.28
C ARG A 347 22.91 -5.92 -1.57
N ILE A 348 23.81 -4.95 -1.70
CA ILE A 348 24.79 -4.87 -2.78
C ILE A 348 26.22 -4.76 -2.21
N GLY A 349 27.19 -5.27 -2.97
CA GLY A 349 28.61 -5.11 -2.64
C GLY A 349 29.00 -5.58 -1.23
N THR A 350 29.59 -4.69 -0.43
CA THR A 350 30.11 -4.97 0.92
C THR A 350 29.09 -4.79 2.05
N GLN A 351 27.83 -4.54 1.73
CA GLN A 351 26.77 -4.35 2.73
C GLN A 351 26.53 -5.63 3.54
N ASN A 352 26.58 -5.54 4.87
CA ASN A 352 26.32 -6.66 5.78
C ASN A 352 25.09 -6.38 6.65
N ARG A 353 24.14 -7.33 6.72
CA ARG A 353 22.88 -7.16 7.47
C ARG A 353 22.50 -8.43 8.26
N SER A 354 23.50 -9.18 8.72
CA SER A 354 23.30 -10.49 9.36
C SER A 354 23.17 -10.41 10.89
N THR A 355 23.65 -9.34 11.51
CA THR A 355 23.55 -9.13 12.97
C THR A 355 22.77 -7.87 13.31
N VAL A 356 22.27 -7.77 14.54
CA VAL A 356 21.61 -6.56 15.05
C VAL A 356 22.49 -5.32 14.90
N ALA A 357 23.78 -5.43 15.22
CA ALA A 357 24.73 -4.32 15.08
C ALA A 357 24.90 -3.89 13.62
N GLN A 358 24.95 -4.85 12.70
CA GLN A 358 25.04 -4.60 11.26
C GLN A 358 23.79 -3.92 10.71
N LYS A 359 22.59 -4.39 11.09
CA LYS A 359 21.29 -3.81 10.70
C LYS A 359 21.06 -2.38 11.23
N ALA A 360 21.77 -2.00 12.30
CA ALA A 360 21.71 -0.64 12.85
C ALA A 360 22.49 0.40 12.01
N LEU A 361 23.46 -0.03 11.20
CA LEU A 361 24.32 0.88 10.43
C LEU A 361 23.66 1.29 9.11
N ALA A 362 23.42 2.60 8.91
CA ALA A 362 22.86 3.13 7.66
C ALA A 362 23.71 2.82 6.42
N THR A 363 25.04 2.76 6.59
CA THR A 363 25.99 2.41 5.51
C THR A 363 25.83 0.98 4.98
N ASN A 364 25.15 0.10 5.73
CA ASN A 364 24.79 -1.23 5.24
C ASN A 364 23.52 -1.24 4.39
N TYR A 365 22.81 -0.11 4.26
CA TYR A 365 21.57 -0.01 3.47
C TYR A 365 21.73 0.85 2.22
N LEU A 366 22.54 1.91 2.32
CA LEU A 366 22.63 2.97 1.33
C LEU A 366 23.80 2.79 0.35
N GLU A 367 23.73 3.50 -0.77
CA GLU A 367 24.82 3.63 -1.73
C GLU A 367 24.97 5.04 -2.33
N GLY A 368 26.08 5.24 -3.06
CA GLY A 368 26.32 6.48 -3.80
C GLY A 368 26.29 7.73 -2.90
N VAL A 369 25.56 8.75 -3.34
CA VAL A 369 25.44 10.03 -2.61
C VAL A 369 24.73 9.86 -1.25
N ASN A 370 23.88 8.84 -1.11
CA ASN A 370 23.10 8.62 0.12
C ASN A 370 23.97 8.13 1.28
N LEU A 371 25.21 7.67 1.05
CA LEU A 371 26.16 7.34 2.10
C LEU A 371 26.50 8.52 3.04
N GLY A 372 26.16 9.76 2.64
CA GLY A 372 26.24 10.95 3.51
C GLY A 372 25.16 11.03 4.60
N PHE A 373 24.19 10.10 4.66
CA PHE A 373 23.15 10.06 5.69
C PHE A 373 23.73 9.97 7.12
N PRO A 374 23.12 10.61 8.14
CA PRO A 374 21.91 11.44 8.09
C PRO A 374 22.18 12.94 7.85
N THR A 375 23.45 13.35 7.74
CA THR A 375 23.85 14.76 7.74
C THR A 375 24.06 15.33 6.34
N GLY A 376 23.99 14.50 5.30
CA GLY A 376 24.10 14.91 3.91
C GLY A 376 23.07 15.96 3.52
N THR A 377 23.47 16.87 2.63
CA THR A 377 22.62 17.93 2.08
C THR A 377 22.00 17.56 0.74
N THR A 378 22.41 16.45 0.13
CA THR A 378 21.90 15.95 -1.14
C THR A 378 21.64 14.46 -1.07
N TYR A 379 20.48 14.04 -1.53
CA TYR A 379 20.07 12.64 -1.63
C TYR A 379 19.50 12.38 -3.02
N ALA A 380 19.78 11.21 -3.59
CA ALA A 380 19.30 10.85 -4.92
C ALA A 380 19.09 9.36 -5.06
N GLY A 381 18.05 8.97 -5.79
CA GLY A 381 17.72 7.56 -5.99
C GLY A 381 16.44 7.38 -6.79
N LEU A 382 15.88 6.19 -6.74
CA LEU A 382 14.62 5.88 -7.40
C LEU A 382 13.44 6.62 -6.75
N ALA A 383 12.52 7.11 -7.59
CA ALA A 383 11.28 7.72 -7.14
C ALA A 383 10.21 6.71 -6.73
N VAL A 384 10.39 5.41 -7.01
CA VAL A 384 9.54 4.29 -6.58
C VAL A 384 10.39 3.03 -6.45
N TYR A 385 10.01 2.10 -5.56
CA TYR A 385 10.64 0.80 -5.50
C TYR A 385 10.35 0.01 -6.78
N ASP A 386 11.40 -0.57 -7.35
CA ASP A 386 11.38 -1.42 -8.54
C ASP A 386 12.20 -2.68 -8.27
N ASN A 387 11.60 -3.84 -8.50
CA ASN A 387 12.20 -5.15 -8.28
C ASN A 387 12.95 -5.71 -9.52
N SER A 388 13.08 -4.92 -10.59
CA SER A 388 13.87 -5.31 -11.76
C SER A 388 15.33 -5.53 -11.39
N GLN A 389 16.01 -6.46 -12.06
CA GLN A 389 17.39 -6.85 -11.71
C GLN A 389 18.37 -5.67 -11.71
N ALA A 390 18.12 -4.64 -12.53
CA ALA A 390 18.95 -3.44 -12.59
C ALA A 390 18.75 -2.49 -11.39
N ASN A 391 17.60 -2.56 -10.72
CA ASN A 391 17.15 -1.57 -9.73
C ASN A 391 16.93 -2.16 -8.32
N ILE A 392 16.93 -3.48 -8.18
CA ILE A 392 16.54 -4.18 -6.94
C ILE A 392 17.37 -3.81 -5.71
N GLY A 393 18.63 -3.43 -5.92
CA GLY A 393 19.56 -2.99 -4.89
C GLY A 393 19.65 -1.48 -4.73
N ARG A 394 18.88 -0.69 -5.48
CA ARG A 394 18.97 0.77 -5.46
C ARG A 394 18.10 1.39 -4.37
N ASP A 395 18.62 2.47 -3.80
CA ASP A 395 17.93 3.33 -2.86
C ASP A 395 16.71 3.99 -3.49
N VAL A 396 15.59 3.91 -2.78
CA VAL A 396 14.36 4.62 -3.09
C VAL A 396 14.28 5.84 -2.20
N VAL A 397 14.25 7.04 -2.77
CA VAL A 397 14.41 8.29 -2.02
C VAL A 397 13.18 9.18 -2.22
N ARG A 398 12.64 9.72 -1.13
CA ARG A 398 11.45 10.58 -1.13
C ARG A 398 11.73 11.92 -0.46
N CYS A 399 11.32 12.97 -1.15
CA CYS A 399 11.30 14.34 -0.63
C CYS A 399 10.15 14.52 0.36
N ILE A 400 10.44 15.12 1.52
CA ILE A 400 9.43 15.57 2.48
C ILE A 400 9.60 17.07 2.66
N THR A 401 8.57 17.82 2.28
CA THR A 401 8.53 19.28 2.44
C THR A 401 7.83 19.67 3.74
N GLY A 402 6.87 18.87 4.23
CA GLY A 402 6.12 19.20 5.45
C GLY A 402 5.36 20.52 5.31
N ASN A 403 4.57 20.70 4.24
CA ASN A 403 3.88 21.97 3.96
C ASN A 403 2.53 22.13 4.70
N GLY A 404 2.38 21.56 5.90
CA GLY A 404 1.07 21.26 6.50
C GLY A 404 0.05 22.39 6.69
N ALA A 405 -1.17 21.92 7.00
CA ALA A 405 -2.48 22.60 7.09
C ALA A 405 -3.16 22.90 5.72
N GLY A 406 -3.85 21.89 5.17
CA GLY A 406 -4.66 22.01 3.94
C GLY A 406 -4.45 20.94 2.86
N GLY A 407 -3.62 19.93 3.12
CA GLY A 407 -3.25 18.90 2.14
C GLY A 407 -3.53 17.46 2.57
N GLY A 408 -4.68 17.19 3.19
CA GLY A 408 -5.12 15.81 3.49
C GLY A 408 -5.22 14.93 2.22
N PRO A 409 -5.42 13.60 2.35
CA PRO A 409 -5.84 12.80 1.19
C PRO A 409 -7.07 13.45 0.54
N GLY A 410 -7.21 13.30 -0.77
CA GLY A 410 -8.39 13.82 -1.47
C GLY A 410 -9.68 13.38 -0.76
N THR A 411 -10.60 14.32 -0.55
CA THR A 411 -11.85 14.09 0.18
C THR A 411 -13.02 14.21 -0.77
N GLN A 412 -13.97 13.26 -0.69
CA GLN A 412 -15.25 13.36 -1.38
C GLN A 412 -16.37 13.56 -0.35
N VAL A 413 -17.25 14.52 -0.61
CA VAL A 413 -18.45 14.82 0.18
C VAL A 413 -19.64 14.77 -0.76
N THR A 414 -20.67 13.98 -0.43
CA THR A 414 -21.87 13.90 -1.26
C THR A 414 -23.13 14.03 -0.41
N PHE A 415 -24.24 14.51 -0.97
CA PHE A 415 -25.53 14.43 -0.28
C PHE A 415 -25.98 12.97 -0.07
N ALA A 416 -25.58 12.04 -0.95
CA ALA A 416 -25.91 10.62 -0.79
C ALA A 416 -25.36 10.01 0.50
N THR A 417 -24.17 10.43 0.93
CA THR A 417 -23.45 9.85 2.07
C THR A 417 -23.41 10.78 3.28
N ASP A 418 -23.31 12.08 3.07
CA ASP A 418 -22.89 13.03 4.10
C ASP A 418 -23.97 14.05 4.47
N PHE A 419 -25.17 14.00 3.86
CA PHE A 419 -26.20 15.03 4.06
C PHE A 419 -26.51 15.34 5.53
N ASN A 420 -26.58 14.32 6.38
CA ASN A 420 -26.89 14.48 7.81
C ASN A 420 -25.74 15.11 8.64
N SER A 421 -24.55 15.28 8.06
CA SER A 421 -23.43 15.95 8.70
C SER A 421 -23.48 17.48 8.54
N PHE A 422 -24.24 17.99 7.57
CA PHE A 422 -24.36 19.42 7.34
C PHE A 422 -25.16 20.09 8.45
N THR A 423 -24.82 21.35 8.74
CA THR A 423 -25.49 22.18 9.74
C THR A 423 -26.25 23.32 9.07
N THR A 424 -27.48 23.55 9.52
CA THR A 424 -28.25 24.72 9.12
C THR A 424 -27.88 25.92 10.01
N ALA A 425 -27.79 27.09 9.42
CA ALA A 425 -27.61 28.37 10.12
C ALA A 425 -28.52 29.44 9.50
N GLY A 426 -28.77 30.51 10.25
CA GLY A 426 -29.60 31.62 9.79
C GLY A 426 -31.10 31.29 9.75
N THR A 427 -31.83 31.90 8.81
CA THR A 427 -33.29 31.79 8.68
C THR A 427 -33.68 31.11 7.36
N GLY A 428 -34.90 30.57 7.29
CA GLY A 428 -35.44 30.02 6.04
C GLY A 428 -34.85 28.70 5.54
N VAL A 429 -33.90 28.08 6.25
CA VAL A 429 -33.26 26.84 5.81
C VAL A 429 -33.97 25.61 6.37
N THR A 430 -34.37 24.70 5.48
CA THR A 430 -34.94 23.41 5.82
C THR A 430 -34.16 22.29 5.12
N ALA A 431 -33.52 21.42 5.90
CA ALA A 431 -32.87 20.22 5.39
C ALA A 431 -33.84 19.03 5.47
N ASN A 432 -34.05 18.34 4.35
CA ASN A 432 -34.88 17.14 4.28
C ASN A 432 -34.01 15.91 4.01
N SER A 433 -33.79 15.11 5.05
CA SER A 433 -32.97 13.90 4.98
C SER A 433 -33.60 12.78 4.14
N GLY A 434 -34.92 12.77 3.98
CA GLY A 434 -35.62 11.77 3.17
C GLY A 434 -35.39 11.95 1.67
N THR A 435 -35.34 13.21 1.21
CA THR A 435 -35.08 13.57 -0.19
C THR A 435 -33.65 14.04 -0.44
N GLN A 436 -32.81 14.10 0.61
CA GLN A 436 -31.45 14.62 0.59
C GLN A 436 -31.36 15.99 -0.11
N SER A 437 -32.30 16.85 0.24
CA SER A 437 -32.47 18.17 -0.35
C SER A 437 -32.43 19.24 0.72
N VAL A 438 -31.75 20.34 0.46
CA VAL A 438 -31.87 21.55 1.27
C VAL A 438 -32.73 22.57 0.55
N THR A 439 -33.69 23.15 1.26
CA THR A 439 -34.48 24.28 0.80
C THR A 439 -34.05 25.51 1.57
N VAL A 440 -33.71 26.58 0.85
CA VAL A 440 -33.50 27.91 1.41
C VAL A 440 -34.69 28.76 0.96
N ALA A 441 -35.70 28.83 1.82
CA ALA A 441 -37.02 29.40 1.53
C ALA A 441 -37.17 30.82 2.10
N PRO A 442 -37.99 31.69 1.46
CA PRO A 442 -38.26 33.03 1.93
C PRO A 442 -38.58 33.09 3.43
N SER A 443 -37.84 33.93 4.14
CA SER A 443 -38.01 34.20 5.56
C SER A 443 -37.93 35.69 5.83
N GLY A 444 -38.68 36.17 6.84
CA GLY A 444 -38.61 37.58 7.23
C GLY A 444 -37.39 37.87 8.09
N GLY A 445 -36.81 39.07 7.95
CA GLY A 445 -35.70 39.55 8.79
C GLY A 445 -34.66 40.33 7.99
N SER A 446 -33.42 40.32 8.47
CA SER A 446 -32.24 40.90 7.80
C SER A 446 -31.17 39.86 7.45
N ASN A 447 -31.33 38.62 7.92
CA ASN A 447 -30.33 37.56 7.83
C ASN A 447 -30.70 36.58 6.72
N GLY A 448 -29.70 36.04 6.03
CA GLY A 448 -29.89 34.93 5.10
C GLY A 448 -29.90 33.57 5.80
N GLY A 449 -29.96 32.51 4.99
CA GLY A 449 -29.92 31.13 5.41
C GLY A 449 -28.73 30.38 4.82
N CYS A 450 -28.14 29.47 5.59
CA CYS A 450 -26.99 28.67 5.16
C CYS A 450 -27.12 27.20 5.51
N PHE A 451 -26.42 26.37 4.73
CA PHE A 451 -26.26 24.94 4.93
C PHE A 451 -24.79 24.57 4.77
N TRP A 452 -24.09 24.47 5.89
CA TRP A 452 -22.64 24.35 5.97
C TRP A 452 -22.19 22.90 6.15
N TYR A 453 -21.15 22.49 5.44
CA TYR A 453 -20.43 21.28 5.78
C TYR A 453 -19.43 21.59 6.91
N PRO A 454 -19.46 20.87 8.04
CA PRO A 454 -18.74 21.31 9.25
C PRO A 454 -17.25 20.96 9.25
N THR A 455 -16.75 20.26 8.24
CA THR A 455 -15.35 19.79 8.18
C THR A 455 -14.61 20.49 7.05
N ALA A 456 -13.45 21.06 7.36
CA ALA A 456 -12.62 21.72 6.36
C ALA A 456 -12.04 20.70 5.36
N LEU A 457 -12.10 21.06 4.07
CA LEU A 457 -11.58 20.26 2.97
C LEU A 457 -10.21 20.75 2.52
N PRO A 458 -9.30 19.87 2.08
CA PRO A 458 -7.99 20.27 1.59
C PRO A 458 -8.06 20.84 0.17
N LEU A 459 -7.39 21.96 -0.12
CA LEU A 459 -7.32 22.58 -1.45
C LEU A 459 -5.87 22.82 -1.93
N ASN A 460 -4.88 22.93 -1.03
CA ASN A 460 -3.50 23.24 -1.41
C ASN A 460 -2.90 22.20 -2.37
N GLY A 461 -2.52 22.63 -3.58
CA GLY A 461 -1.96 21.76 -4.62
C GLY A 461 -2.95 20.73 -5.16
N LYS A 462 -4.25 20.95 -4.94
CA LYS A 462 -5.35 20.08 -5.36
C LYS A 462 -6.24 20.76 -6.37
N THR A 463 -7.10 19.95 -6.98
CA THR A 463 -8.28 20.42 -7.69
C THR A 463 -9.54 20.08 -6.91
N LEU A 464 -10.36 21.09 -6.61
CA LEU A 464 -11.73 20.91 -6.13
C LEU A 464 -12.68 20.83 -7.32
N ARG A 465 -13.62 19.90 -7.29
CA ARG A 465 -14.70 19.75 -8.29
C ARG A 465 -16.01 19.53 -7.54
N ALA A 466 -17.01 20.36 -7.79
CA ALA A 466 -18.32 20.27 -7.17
C ALA A 466 -19.40 20.24 -8.25
N TYR A 467 -20.35 19.32 -8.12
CA TYR A 467 -21.55 19.24 -8.92
C TYR A 467 -22.76 19.29 -7.99
N TYR A 468 -23.81 19.99 -8.40
CA TYR A 468 -25.11 19.98 -7.73
C TYR A 468 -26.21 20.37 -8.72
N THR A 469 -27.46 20.09 -8.33
CA THR A 469 -28.64 20.55 -9.06
C THR A 469 -29.43 21.52 -8.19
N PHE A 470 -30.05 22.52 -8.81
CA PHE A 470 -30.93 23.45 -8.11
C PHE A 470 -32.22 23.72 -8.88
N THR A 471 -33.26 24.12 -8.16
CA THR A 471 -34.55 24.55 -8.70
C THR A 471 -35.08 25.70 -7.85
N PHE A 472 -35.38 26.84 -8.48
CA PHE A 472 -36.02 27.96 -7.81
C PHE A 472 -37.50 27.65 -7.52
N THR A 473 -38.06 28.21 -6.45
CA THR A 473 -39.40 27.84 -5.98
C THR A 473 -40.52 28.51 -6.77
N THR A 474 -40.24 29.68 -7.34
CA THR A 474 -41.24 30.52 -8.00
C THR A 474 -40.76 30.83 -9.41
N ALA A 475 -41.61 30.58 -10.40
CA ALA A 475 -41.34 31.03 -11.77
C ALA A 475 -41.56 32.55 -11.87
N ASP A 476 -40.69 33.23 -12.59
CA ASP A 476 -40.71 34.67 -12.77
C ASP A 476 -40.30 35.07 -14.21
N THR A 477 -40.92 36.12 -14.73
CA THR A 477 -40.63 36.70 -16.05
C THR A 477 -40.26 38.18 -15.95
N HIS A 478 -40.02 38.73 -14.75
CA HIS A 478 -39.70 40.13 -14.53
C HIS A 478 -38.45 40.55 -15.31
N ALA A 479 -37.33 39.82 -15.17
CA ALA A 479 -36.09 40.09 -15.90
C ALA A 479 -36.26 40.10 -17.44
N LEU A 480 -37.26 39.38 -17.97
CA LEU A 480 -37.55 39.33 -19.41
C LEU A 480 -38.53 40.43 -19.87
N THR A 481 -39.53 40.77 -19.06
CA THR A 481 -40.67 41.60 -19.48
C THR A 481 -40.71 42.98 -18.83
N GLY A 482 -39.99 43.18 -17.72
CA GLY A 482 -40.11 44.34 -16.84
C GLY A 482 -41.46 44.46 -16.13
N THR A 483 -42.28 43.40 -16.16
CA THR A 483 -43.64 43.40 -15.59
C THR A 483 -43.81 42.29 -14.56
N GLY A 484 -44.70 42.51 -13.58
CA GLY A 484 -44.92 41.56 -12.49
C GLY A 484 -43.93 41.71 -11.32
N PRO A 485 -44.12 40.92 -10.24
CA PRO A 485 -43.19 40.89 -9.12
C PRO A 485 -41.81 40.38 -9.54
N ASP A 486 -40.75 41.02 -9.07
CA ASP A 486 -39.35 40.64 -9.28
C ASP A 486 -38.86 39.82 -8.07
N HIS A 487 -38.75 38.51 -8.18
CA HIS A 487 -38.41 37.66 -7.04
C HIS A 487 -36.90 37.53 -6.87
N GLY A 488 -36.40 37.99 -5.73
CA GLY A 488 -34.96 37.92 -5.42
C GLY A 488 -34.64 37.23 -4.08
N ASN A 489 -33.37 37.01 -3.75
CA ASN A 489 -32.20 37.50 -4.50
C ASN A 489 -31.51 36.39 -5.30
N GLY A 490 -31.54 35.15 -4.79
CA GLY A 490 -30.80 34.05 -5.39
C GLY A 490 -30.12 33.21 -4.32
N PHE A 491 -29.05 32.53 -4.71
CA PHE A 491 -28.26 31.72 -3.80
C PHE A 491 -26.80 31.64 -4.25
N SER A 492 -25.93 31.20 -3.34
CA SER A 492 -24.53 30.90 -3.65
C SER A 492 -24.11 29.51 -3.17
N ILE A 493 -23.07 28.96 -3.80
CA ILE A 493 -22.17 28.03 -3.13
C ILE A 493 -20.93 28.82 -2.68
N SER A 494 -20.68 28.80 -1.38
CA SER A 494 -19.61 29.54 -0.73
C SER A 494 -18.47 28.62 -0.32
N PHE A 495 -17.24 29.05 -0.56
CA PHE A 495 -15.98 28.42 -0.12
C PHE A 495 -15.22 29.43 0.75
N LEU A 496 -15.10 29.14 2.04
CA LEU A 496 -14.52 30.03 3.04
C LEU A 496 -13.15 29.50 3.46
N ARG A 497 -12.25 30.40 3.87
CA ARG A 497 -10.97 30.05 4.51
C ARG A 497 -11.13 28.98 5.61
N GLY A 498 -10.16 28.09 5.72
CA GLY A 498 -10.20 26.94 6.64
C GLY A 498 -9.47 27.14 7.98
N ASP A 499 -8.78 28.27 8.15
CA ASP A 499 -7.89 28.54 9.29
C ASP A 499 -8.58 29.20 10.51
N LEU A 500 -9.84 29.65 10.38
CA LEU A 500 -10.59 30.31 11.46
C LEU A 500 -11.71 29.46 12.06
N GLY A 501 -11.81 28.18 11.69
CA GLY A 501 -12.83 27.25 12.17
C GLY A 501 -14.14 27.30 11.38
N ALA A 502 -15.03 26.35 11.67
CA ALA A 502 -16.24 26.14 10.86
C ALA A 502 -17.21 27.32 10.98
N PRO A 503 -17.86 27.74 9.88
CA PRO A 503 -18.89 28.77 9.91
C PRO A 503 -20.09 28.32 10.74
N ALA A 504 -20.56 29.19 11.62
CA ALA A 504 -21.75 28.96 12.46
C ALA A 504 -22.90 29.93 12.14
N ASN A 505 -22.63 30.97 11.34
CA ASN A 505 -23.57 32.05 11.04
C ASN A 505 -23.76 32.18 9.52
N CYS A 506 -24.66 33.10 9.16
CA CYS A 506 -24.94 33.52 7.80
C CYS A 506 -24.76 35.02 7.67
N GLY A 507 -24.50 35.47 6.45
CA GLY A 507 -24.52 36.89 6.12
C GLY A 507 -25.93 37.44 5.99
N THR A 508 -26.01 38.62 5.40
CA THR A 508 -27.29 39.33 5.25
C THR A 508 -28.14 38.69 4.16
N GLN A 509 -29.43 39.00 4.17
CA GLN A 509 -30.33 38.55 3.10
C GLN A 509 -30.00 39.20 1.74
N ASN A 510 -29.36 40.37 1.74
CA ASN A 510 -28.99 41.09 0.52
C ASN A 510 -27.85 40.34 -0.18
N ASP A 511 -26.84 39.91 0.58
CA ASP A 511 -25.67 39.16 0.13
C ASP A 511 -25.95 37.66 -0.08
N MET A 512 -27.21 37.29 -0.38
CA MET A 512 -27.67 35.90 -0.49
C MET A 512 -27.23 34.99 0.68
N GLY A 513 -27.18 35.53 1.90
CA GLY A 513 -26.75 34.82 3.11
C GLY A 513 -25.26 34.45 3.15
N ALA A 514 -24.48 34.81 2.14
CA ALA A 514 -23.04 34.60 2.13
C ALA A 514 -22.35 35.63 3.04
N LEU A 515 -21.25 35.21 3.67
CA LEU A 515 -20.51 36.06 4.60
C LEU A 515 -19.72 37.10 3.81
N ASP A 516 -19.98 38.38 4.11
CA ASP A 516 -19.39 39.51 3.41
C ASP A 516 -17.94 39.80 3.87
N ALA A 517 -17.36 40.85 3.30
CA ALA A 517 -15.99 41.28 3.62
C ALA A 517 -15.81 41.77 5.07
N SER A 518 -16.90 42.05 5.79
CA SER A 518 -16.86 42.46 7.20
C SER A 518 -16.73 41.28 8.16
N ASP A 519 -17.15 40.08 7.73
CA ASP A 519 -16.97 38.85 8.48
C ASP A 519 -15.55 38.27 8.28
N PRO A 520 -14.84 37.88 9.36
CA PRO A 520 -13.51 37.29 9.25
C PRO A 520 -13.40 36.02 8.41
N LEU A 521 -14.47 35.23 8.28
CA LEU A 521 -14.53 34.06 7.40
C LEU A 521 -14.88 34.44 5.96
N GLY A 522 -15.67 35.51 5.77
CA GLY A 522 -16.10 36.00 4.46
C GLY A 522 -15.01 36.79 3.72
N ASN A 523 -14.16 37.52 4.44
CA ASN A 523 -13.13 38.38 3.86
C ASN A 523 -12.04 37.66 3.05
N ILE A 524 -11.90 36.34 3.20
CA ILE A 524 -11.09 35.48 2.34
C ILE A 524 -11.98 34.30 1.94
N SER A 525 -12.60 34.45 0.78
CA SER A 525 -13.60 33.50 0.29
C SER A 525 -13.64 33.48 -1.23
N ILE A 526 -14.22 32.41 -1.76
CA ILE A 526 -14.66 32.27 -3.15
C ILE A 526 -16.12 31.87 -3.08
N PHE A 527 -17.01 32.53 -3.81
CA PHE A 527 -18.39 32.09 -3.92
C PHE A 527 -18.87 32.18 -5.37
N ILE A 528 -19.69 31.21 -5.74
CA ILE A 528 -20.33 31.16 -7.04
C ILE A 528 -21.77 31.60 -6.82
N GLU A 529 -22.03 32.81 -7.27
CA GLU A 529 -23.33 33.46 -7.20
C GLU A 529 -24.21 32.99 -8.34
N THR A 530 -25.46 32.69 -8.01
CA THR A 530 -26.56 32.50 -8.96
C THR A 530 -27.65 33.49 -8.57
N ASP A 531 -27.60 34.66 -9.20
CA ASP A 531 -28.41 35.83 -8.88
C ASP A 531 -29.54 36.00 -9.90
N VAL A 532 -30.71 36.34 -9.38
CA VAL A 532 -31.96 36.50 -10.11
C VAL A 532 -32.63 37.86 -9.84
N HIS A 533 -31.95 38.75 -9.12
CA HIS A 533 -32.41 40.08 -8.79
C HIS A 533 -31.40 41.12 -9.24
N GLN A 534 -31.91 42.31 -9.58
CA GLN A 534 -31.05 43.44 -9.85
C GLN A 534 -30.92 44.31 -8.59
N ASP A 535 -29.79 44.20 -7.88
CA ASP A 535 -29.39 45.21 -6.90
C ASP A 535 -28.49 46.28 -7.55
N ASN A 536 -29.02 47.50 -7.65
CA ASN A 536 -28.27 48.64 -8.20
C ASN A 536 -27.09 49.06 -7.31
N SER A 537 -27.08 48.70 -6.02
CA SER A 537 -25.97 49.01 -5.12
C SER A 537 -24.75 48.11 -5.36
N ASP A 538 -24.98 46.91 -5.89
CA ASP A 538 -23.94 45.95 -6.28
C ASP A 538 -23.66 45.95 -7.80
N ASN A 539 -24.24 46.92 -8.53
CA ASN A 539 -24.11 47.09 -9.98
C ASN A 539 -24.58 45.87 -10.79
N ASP A 540 -25.64 45.22 -10.32
CA ASP A 540 -26.16 44.03 -10.98
C ASP A 540 -26.77 44.36 -12.35
N PRO A 541 -26.64 43.44 -13.31
CA PRO A 541 -27.36 43.53 -14.57
C PRO A 541 -28.86 43.28 -14.35
N VAL A 542 -29.67 43.71 -15.32
CA VAL A 542 -31.12 43.43 -15.31
C VAL A 542 -31.41 41.95 -15.51
N GLU A 543 -30.56 41.23 -16.23
CA GLU A 543 -30.70 39.80 -16.46
C GLU A 543 -30.21 38.97 -15.28
N ASN A 544 -30.82 37.81 -15.06
CA ASN A 544 -30.28 36.80 -14.18
C ASN A 544 -28.84 36.49 -14.57
N HIS A 545 -27.98 36.30 -13.58
CA HIS A 545 -26.56 36.13 -13.83
C HIS A 545 -25.92 35.10 -12.92
N THR A 546 -24.76 34.62 -13.35
CA THR A 546 -23.88 33.79 -12.52
C THR A 546 -22.51 34.43 -12.51
N ALA A 547 -21.93 34.64 -11.34
CA ALA A 547 -20.61 35.25 -11.20
C ALA A 547 -19.70 34.48 -10.24
N ILE A 548 -18.39 34.55 -10.50
CA ILE A 548 -17.35 34.10 -9.59
C ILE A 548 -16.89 35.31 -8.78
N MET A 549 -17.22 35.31 -7.50
CA MET A 549 -16.98 36.40 -6.57
C MET A 549 -15.94 35.98 -5.52
N THR A 550 -15.28 36.96 -4.91
CA THR A 550 -14.21 36.70 -3.92
C THR A 550 -14.24 37.70 -2.79
N ASP A 551 -13.63 37.32 -1.66
CA ASP A 551 -13.30 38.21 -0.55
C ASP A 551 -14.53 38.91 0.07
N GLY A 552 -15.67 38.21 0.03
CA GLY A 552 -16.95 38.70 0.54
C GLY A 552 -17.49 39.95 -0.20
N ASN A 553 -17.09 40.14 -1.47
CA ASN A 553 -17.49 41.29 -2.29
C ASN A 553 -18.48 40.87 -3.40
N PHE A 554 -19.66 41.50 -3.40
CA PHE A 554 -20.78 41.24 -4.31
C PHE A 554 -20.89 42.26 -5.45
N ASN A 555 -20.09 43.32 -5.43
CA ASN A 555 -20.15 44.34 -6.48
C ASN A 555 -19.59 43.84 -7.82
N HIS A 556 -20.25 44.24 -8.91
CA HIS A 556 -19.93 43.93 -10.30
C HIS A 556 -19.26 45.10 -11.06
N PRO A 557 -17.92 45.19 -11.10
CA PRO A 557 -17.21 46.21 -11.87
C PRO A 557 -17.51 46.19 -13.37
N ALA A 558 -17.43 47.37 -14.00
CA ALA A 558 -17.62 47.50 -15.44
C ALA A 558 -16.74 46.51 -16.24
N GLY A 559 -17.37 45.76 -17.15
CA GLY A 559 -16.70 44.76 -17.98
C GLY A 559 -16.48 43.40 -17.33
N SER A 560 -16.93 43.16 -16.08
CA SER A 560 -16.81 41.85 -15.44
C SER A 560 -17.82 40.81 -15.92
N MET A 561 -18.84 41.24 -16.66
CA MET A 561 -19.97 40.41 -17.08
C MET A 561 -20.15 40.41 -18.61
N THR A 562 -20.62 39.29 -19.15
CA THR A 562 -20.87 39.13 -20.60
C THR A 562 -22.10 38.26 -20.86
N THR A 563 -22.80 38.50 -21.99
CA THR A 563 -23.86 37.61 -22.49
C THR A 563 -23.32 36.45 -23.33
N ALA A 564 -22.03 36.46 -23.68
CA ALA A 564 -21.41 35.40 -24.47
C ALA A 564 -21.25 34.08 -23.67
N CYS A 565 -21.13 34.19 -22.34
CA CYS A 565 -21.11 33.06 -21.41
C CYS A 565 -20.20 31.90 -21.84
N ASN A 566 -19.02 32.25 -22.34
CA ASN A 566 -18.06 31.35 -22.98
C ASN A 566 -16.70 31.35 -22.25
N GLY A 567 -16.69 31.68 -20.95
CA GLY A 567 -15.48 31.65 -20.14
C GLY A 567 -14.48 32.75 -20.50
N THR A 568 -14.96 33.93 -20.91
CA THR A 568 -14.12 35.11 -21.17
C THR A 568 -14.24 36.20 -20.11
N ALA A 569 -15.22 36.08 -19.22
CA ALA A 569 -15.46 37.00 -18.11
C ALA A 569 -15.76 36.22 -16.82
N ARG A 570 -15.68 36.92 -15.69
CA ARG A 570 -15.99 36.35 -14.37
C ARG A 570 -17.48 36.26 -14.06
N GLY A 571 -18.33 36.90 -14.86
CA GLY A 571 -19.79 36.83 -14.77
C GLY A 571 -20.46 36.60 -16.13
N CYS A 572 -21.57 35.87 -16.11
CA CYS A 572 -22.39 35.55 -17.28
C CYS A 572 -23.80 36.10 -17.06
N ARG A 573 -24.24 36.96 -17.97
CA ARG A 573 -25.62 37.46 -18.07
C ARG A 573 -26.39 36.48 -18.93
N HIS A 574 -27.30 35.72 -18.33
CA HIS A 574 -27.95 34.62 -19.02
C HIS A 574 -28.96 35.12 -20.05
N MET A 575 -29.10 34.37 -21.13
CA MET A 575 -30.12 34.60 -22.16
C MET A 575 -30.89 33.28 -22.38
N PRO A 576 -32.23 33.27 -22.28
CA PRO A 576 -33.12 34.41 -21.98
C PRO A 576 -32.86 35.03 -20.59
N ALA A 577 -33.26 36.30 -20.39
CA ALA A 577 -32.91 37.07 -19.21
C ALA A 577 -33.38 36.43 -17.88
N ASN A 578 -34.45 35.64 -17.91
CA ASN A 578 -35.03 34.94 -16.76
C ASN A 578 -34.71 33.43 -16.76
N LYS A 579 -33.56 33.03 -17.31
CA LYS A 579 -33.20 31.62 -17.59
C LYS A 579 -33.39 30.64 -16.43
N PHE A 580 -33.28 31.09 -15.19
CA PHE A 580 -33.39 30.19 -14.03
C PHE A 580 -34.81 29.98 -13.51
N GLU A 581 -35.73 30.89 -13.84
CA GLU A 581 -37.08 30.92 -13.27
C GLU A 581 -38.16 30.85 -14.34
N GLU A 582 -37.85 30.12 -15.41
CA GLU A 582 -38.70 30.00 -16.57
C GLU A 582 -40.14 29.57 -16.23
N SER A 583 -41.10 30.12 -16.96
CA SER A 583 -42.54 29.96 -16.75
C SER A 583 -43.13 28.90 -17.70
N PRO A 584 -44.15 28.10 -17.28
CA PRO A 584 -44.94 28.23 -16.06
C PRO A 584 -44.41 27.47 -14.84
N ILE A 585 -43.34 26.67 -14.97
CA ILE A 585 -42.81 25.84 -13.88
C ILE A 585 -41.29 26.00 -13.86
N PRO A 586 -40.69 26.30 -12.69
CA PRO A 586 -39.23 26.37 -12.56
C PRO A 586 -38.55 25.08 -13.00
N LEU A 587 -37.44 25.21 -13.71
CA LEU A 587 -36.66 24.07 -14.18
C LEU A 587 -35.61 23.63 -13.16
N SER A 588 -35.17 22.39 -13.32
CA SER A 588 -33.99 21.90 -12.62
C SER A 588 -32.75 22.17 -13.47
N HIS A 589 -31.78 22.83 -12.85
CA HIS A 589 -30.54 23.25 -13.48
C HIS A 589 -29.37 22.44 -12.95
N ASN A 590 -28.43 22.10 -13.84
CA ASN A 590 -27.18 21.41 -13.49
C ASN A 590 -26.06 22.44 -13.35
N GLN A 591 -25.34 22.43 -12.23
CA GLN A 591 -24.21 23.34 -12.02
C GLN A 591 -22.96 22.57 -11.62
N ARG A 592 -21.85 22.90 -12.28
CA ARG A 592 -20.51 22.35 -12.03
C ARG A 592 -19.55 23.49 -11.73
N VAL A 593 -18.76 23.33 -10.68
CA VAL A 593 -17.71 24.27 -10.24
C VAL A 593 -16.40 23.52 -10.13
N GLU A 594 -15.30 24.08 -10.61
CA GLU A 594 -13.97 23.55 -10.40
C GLU A 594 -12.98 24.65 -9.99
N ILE A 595 -12.14 24.35 -8.99
CA ILE A 595 -11.05 25.22 -8.53
C ILE A 595 -9.74 24.46 -8.72
N HIS A 596 -8.90 24.94 -9.63
CA HIS A 596 -7.62 24.35 -9.97
C HIS A 596 -6.49 25.19 -9.39
N THR A 597 -5.74 24.67 -8.43
CA THR A 597 -4.64 25.40 -7.79
C THR A 597 -3.29 25.18 -8.47
N GLY A 598 -2.29 26.00 -8.11
CA GLY A 598 -0.89 25.80 -8.51
C GLY A 598 -0.47 26.59 -9.75
N TYR A 599 -1.28 27.52 -10.25
CA TYR A 599 -0.87 28.34 -11.39
C TYR A 599 0.20 29.36 -11.00
N SER A 600 1.15 29.61 -11.90
CA SER A 600 2.32 30.46 -11.64
C SER A 600 2.15 31.90 -12.11
N ASP A 601 1.06 32.19 -12.82
CA ASP A 601 0.78 33.48 -13.44
C ASP A 601 -0.67 33.93 -13.20
N ALA A 602 -0.88 35.24 -13.20
CA ALA A 602 -2.19 35.86 -12.97
C ALA A 602 -3.23 35.61 -14.07
N ALA A 603 -2.81 35.04 -15.21
CA ALA A 603 -3.73 34.59 -16.25
C ALA A 603 -4.07 33.10 -16.14
N CYS A 604 -3.46 32.38 -15.19
CA CYS A 604 -3.61 30.94 -15.00
C CYS A 604 -3.36 30.15 -16.29
N THR A 605 -2.29 30.50 -17.01
CA THR A 605 -1.88 29.84 -18.26
C THR A 605 -0.75 28.85 -18.06
N VAL A 606 -0.02 28.95 -16.95
CA VAL A 606 1.15 28.13 -16.62
C VAL A 606 0.88 27.35 -15.33
N SER A 607 0.66 26.05 -15.44
CA SER A 607 0.55 25.15 -14.29
C SER A 607 1.91 24.91 -13.62
N GLY A 608 1.94 24.80 -12.29
CA GLY A 608 3.17 24.63 -11.51
C GLY A 608 2.92 24.59 -10.00
N SER A 609 3.81 25.21 -9.22
CA SER A 609 3.69 25.35 -7.76
C SER A 609 3.42 26.80 -7.36
N GLY A 610 2.66 27.54 -8.17
CA GLY A 610 2.41 28.96 -7.94
C GLY A 610 1.19 29.25 -7.07
N SER A 611 1.02 30.53 -6.72
CA SER A 611 0.00 31.02 -5.79
C SER A 611 -1.31 31.42 -6.48
N TYR A 612 -1.58 30.97 -7.70
CA TYR A 612 -2.81 31.29 -8.41
C TYR A 612 -3.74 30.07 -8.53
N ALA A 613 -5.05 30.35 -8.56
CA ALA A 613 -6.08 29.36 -8.79
C ALA A 613 -7.01 29.76 -9.94
N LEU A 614 -7.30 28.80 -10.82
CA LEU A 614 -8.27 28.94 -11.90
C LEU A 614 -9.62 28.37 -11.46
N ILE A 615 -10.62 29.24 -11.37
CA ILE A 615 -12.00 28.89 -11.02
C ILE A 615 -12.82 28.83 -12.30
N LYS A 616 -13.52 27.73 -12.52
CA LYS A 616 -14.38 27.49 -13.69
C LYS A 616 -15.77 27.08 -13.22
N THR A 617 -16.80 27.66 -13.82
CA THR A 617 -18.20 27.29 -13.54
C THR A 617 -18.95 27.03 -14.83
N TRP A 618 -19.74 25.96 -14.85
CA TRP A 618 -20.67 25.63 -15.93
C TRP A 618 -22.08 25.59 -15.39
N VAL A 619 -22.97 26.27 -16.10
CA VAL A 619 -24.40 26.38 -15.80
C VAL A 619 -25.19 25.70 -16.91
N ASP A 620 -26.15 24.86 -16.54
CA ASP A 620 -26.89 23.97 -17.45
C ASP A 620 -25.99 23.07 -18.30
N CYS A 621 -24.93 22.56 -17.69
CA CYS A 621 -24.05 21.61 -18.35
C CYS A 621 -24.72 20.26 -18.55
N ALA A 622 -24.43 19.64 -19.69
CA ALA A 622 -24.81 18.27 -19.99
C ALA A 622 -23.72 17.30 -19.48
N ALA A 623 -24.13 16.23 -18.79
CA ALA A 623 -23.25 15.15 -18.33
C ALA A 623 -22.01 15.61 -17.52
N CYS A 624 -22.19 16.62 -16.66
CA CYS A 624 -21.13 17.22 -15.84
C CYS A 624 -21.10 16.72 -14.37
N ASN A 625 -21.80 15.62 -14.08
CA ASN A 625 -21.93 15.07 -12.74
C ASN A 625 -20.71 14.25 -12.26
N ASP A 626 -19.81 13.83 -13.16
CA ASP A 626 -18.61 13.11 -12.76
C ASP A 626 -17.55 14.06 -12.15
N THR A 627 -17.35 13.99 -10.83
CA THR A 627 -16.37 14.79 -10.08
C THR A 627 -15.00 14.14 -9.99
N SER A 628 -14.81 12.95 -10.57
CA SER A 628 -13.53 12.24 -10.55
C SER A 628 -12.52 12.76 -11.57
N VAL A 629 -13.00 13.48 -12.58
CA VAL A 629 -12.20 14.00 -13.69
C VAL A 629 -12.53 15.46 -13.97
N ASP A 630 -11.63 16.14 -14.68
CA ASP A 630 -11.86 17.49 -15.17
C ASP A 630 -13.00 17.53 -16.19
N PHE A 631 -13.89 18.50 -16.01
CA PHE A 631 -14.86 18.81 -17.04
C PHE A 631 -14.21 19.69 -18.11
N VAL A 632 -14.09 19.13 -19.32
CA VAL A 632 -13.34 19.71 -20.44
C VAL A 632 -14.11 20.67 -21.37
N PRO A 633 -15.47 20.70 -21.42
CA PRO A 633 -16.18 21.72 -22.20
C PRO A 633 -15.85 23.15 -21.77
N THR A 634 -16.10 24.12 -22.65
CA THR A 634 -15.90 25.55 -22.34
C THR A 634 -16.77 25.97 -21.14
N PRO A 635 -16.19 26.60 -20.11
CA PRO A 635 -16.95 27.07 -18.95
C PRO A 635 -17.87 28.23 -19.31
N THR A 636 -18.96 28.37 -18.55
CA THR A 636 -19.87 29.51 -18.62
C THR A 636 -19.16 30.78 -18.16
N VAL A 637 -18.47 30.70 -17.02
CA VAL A 637 -17.64 31.78 -16.45
C VAL A 637 -16.32 31.24 -15.95
N VAL A 638 -15.30 32.09 -15.98
CA VAL A 638 -13.95 31.75 -15.50
C VAL A 638 -13.34 32.93 -14.77
N ARG A 639 -12.54 32.65 -13.74
CA ARG A 639 -11.75 33.65 -13.04
C ARG A 639 -10.45 33.05 -12.56
N CYS A 640 -9.32 33.69 -12.90
CA CYS A 640 -8.04 33.41 -12.25
C CYS A 640 -7.88 34.38 -11.07
N ILE A 641 -7.44 33.87 -9.92
CA ILE A 641 -7.24 34.67 -8.71
C ILE A 641 -5.90 34.31 -8.07
N THR A 642 -5.33 35.26 -7.33
CA THR A 642 -4.31 34.91 -6.33
C THR A 642 -5.01 34.12 -5.22
N LEU A 643 -4.56 32.91 -4.96
CA LEU A 643 -5.09 32.06 -3.92
C LEU A 643 -4.40 32.38 -2.59
N ASP A 644 -5.17 32.96 -1.66
CA ASP A 644 -4.67 33.21 -0.31
C ASP A 644 -4.36 31.87 0.41
N PRO A 645 -3.21 31.72 1.09
CA PRO A 645 -2.88 30.53 1.85
C PRO A 645 -3.93 30.09 2.89
N ALA A 646 -4.78 31.00 3.37
CA ALA A 646 -5.90 30.68 4.26
C ALA A 646 -6.96 29.78 3.60
N LEU A 647 -7.01 29.74 2.25
CA LEU A 647 -7.84 28.82 1.46
C LEU A 647 -7.15 27.49 1.15
N ASN A 648 -5.94 27.25 1.65
CA ASN A 648 -5.27 25.95 1.51
C ASN A 648 -6.11 24.81 2.09
N SER A 649 -6.93 25.11 3.09
CA SER A 649 -8.11 24.33 3.45
C SER A 649 -9.33 25.24 3.37
N LEU A 650 -10.51 24.70 3.12
CA LEU A 650 -11.72 25.49 3.03
C LEU A 650 -12.93 24.82 3.69
N TYR A 651 -13.82 25.62 4.24
CA TYR A 651 -15.19 25.21 4.51
C TYR A 651 -16.04 25.51 3.29
N PHE A 652 -17.12 24.76 3.09
CA PHE A 652 -18.06 25.07 2.03
C PHE A 652 -19.51 24.86 2.47
N GLY A 653 -20.42 25.50 1.75
CA GLY A 653 -21.85 25.35 1.97
C GLY A 653 -22.67 26.16 0.97
N PHE A 654 -23.98 25.96 1.05
CA PHE A 654 -24.93 26.74 0.26
C PHE A 654 -25.50 27.86 1.11
N THR A 655 -25.66 29.04 0.53
CA THR A 655 -26.27 30.20 1.19
C THR A 655 -27.37 30.78 0.32
N GLY A 656 -28.42 31.33 0.92
CA GLY A 656 -29.47 32.05 0.19
C GLY A 656 -30.00 33.23 0.99
N GLY A 657 -30.55 34.20 0.28
CA GLY A 657 -31.11 35.42 0.86
C GLY A 657 -32.49 35.72 0.30
N PHE A 658 -33.26 36.50 1.06
CA PHE A 658 -34.68 36.74 0.80
C PHE A 658 -34.96 38.23 0.83
N ARG A 659 -35.89 38.69 0.00
CA ARG A 659 -36.32 40.10 -0.01
C ARG A 659 -37.40 40.33 1.04
N THR A 660 -37.01 40.50 2.31
CA THR A 660 -37.98 40.78 3.38
C THR A 660 -38.83 42.01 3.04
N GLY A 661 -40.15 41.82 3.02
CA GLY A 661 -41.11 42.87 2.67
C GLY A 661 -41.34 43.07 1.16
N GLY A 662 -40.72 42.26 0.30
CA GLY A 662 -40.92 42.24 -1.15
C GLY A 662 -41.06 40.83 -1.71
N PRO A 663 -41.21 40.68 -3.04
CA PRO A 663 -41.25 39.37 -3.69
C PRO A 663 -39.91 38.65 -3.50
N SER A 664 -39.96 37.46 -2.92
CA SER A 664 -38.77 36.67 -2.56
C SER A 664 -38.71 35.37 -3.33
N GLN A 665 -37.50 34.96 -3.69
CA GLN A 665 -37.20 33.69 -4.33
C GLN A 665 -36.66 32.69 -3.29
N GLY A 666 -37.08 31.43 -3.37
CA GLY A 666 -36.49 30.32 -2.63
C GLY A 666 -35.80 29.35 -3.58
N VAL A 667 -34.90 28.52 -3.06
CA VAL A 667 -34.21 27.50 -3.86
C VAL A 667 -34.23 26.14 -3.17
N VAL A 668 -34.36 25.08 -3.98
CA VAL A 668 -34.15 23.69 -3.57
C VAL A 668 -32.87 23.19 -4.22
N ILE A 669 -31.95 22.65 -3.43
CA ILE A 669 -30.64 22.15 -3.87
C ILE A 669 -30.53 20.65 -3.56
N GLN A 670 -30.04 19.89 -4.53
CA GLN A 670 -29.95 18.42 -4.49
C GLN A 670 -28.69 17.92 -5.18
N ASN A 671 -28.42 16.60 -5.05
CA ASN A 671 -27.42 15.87 -5.82
C ASN A 671 -25.99 16.42 -5.71
N LEU A 672 -25.61 16.99 -4.55
CA LEU A 672 -24.24 17.43 -4.33
C LEU A 672 -23.27 16.24 -4.42
N ASP A 673 -22.25 16.38 -5.24
CA ASP A 673 -21.00 15.62 -5.20
C ASP A 673 -19.85 16.63 -5.26
N LEU A 674 -19.00 16.64 -4.24
CA LEU A 674 -17.83 17.50 -4.17
C LEU A 674 -16.60 16.66 -3.88
N ARG A 675 -15.54 16.83 -4.68
CA ARG A 675 -14.28 16.13 -4.53
C ARG A 675 -13.10 17.09 -4.52
N THR A 676 -12.17 16.87 -3.61
CA THR A 676 -10.81 17.44 -3.63
C THR A 676 -9.82 16.33 -3.96
N GLN A 677 -8.93 16.53 -4.92
CA GLN A 677 -7.91 15.53 -5.29
C GLN A 677 -6.56 16.15 -5.58
#